data_AF-W0FJU6-F1
#
_entry.id   AF-W0FJU6-F1
#
_cell.length_a   1.000
_cell.length_b   1.000
_cell.length_c   1.000
_cell.angle_alpha   90.00
_cell.angle_beta   90.00
_cell.angle_gamma   90.00
#
_symmetry.space_group_name_H-M   'P 1'
#
loop_
_entity.id
_entity.type
_entity.pdbx_description
1 polymer ?
#
loop_
_entity_poly.entity_id
_entity_poly.type
_entity_poly.pdbx_seq_one_letter_code
_entity_poly.pdbx_strand_id
1 'polypeptide(L)'
;MYKIIKRDGKEVDFDLSKITGAIEKAFIAQEREYNSQMIDLLAMNAVADVEKKAKDGKVDVESIQDSVETTLQRMGYEDVAKAYILYRNQREKIRNMNSALLNYKSLVDSYVKIDDWRVKENSTVTYSVGGLILSNSGAITANYWLSEIYDKDIADAHRNADMHIHDLSMLTGYCAGWSLKQLIQQGLGGITGKITSAPPKHLATLCNQMVNFLGIMQNEWAGAQAFSSFDTYLAAFVKADNLEYDQVKKCVESFIYGVNTPSRWGTQAPFSNITLDWTVPADLAEQNCIIGGKEADFKYKDCQKEMDLVNKAFIEIMIEGDANGRGFQYPIPTYSITKDFDWSDTENNRLLFEMTSKYGTPYFSNYINSDMEPSDVRSMCCRLRLDLRELRKKSGGFFGSGESTGSIGVVTINLPRIAYLAADEADFYKRLDRMMDIAARSLKTKRNTITKLLEEGLYPYTKHYLGTFANHFSTIGLVGMNETGLNAKWIGMDLTHKETQEFAKDVLNHMRNRLSDYQEEYGDLYNLEATPAESTAYRLAKHDKKRYPDIITAHDDSGVYYYTNSSHLPVGYTADIFEALDIQDDLQTLYTSGTVFHTFLGEKLPDWKSAAALVRKIAENYSLPYYTLSPTYSICQAHGYLAGEVKNCPHCGAPTESYSRITGYYRPIQNWNDGKAQEFKDRKVYDIPNSNFHGKHNINGVDANEAFATTQADEGLDVPSFGTDTPLLFTTHACPNCKAVKGMLDSGKYAYDTVYADDDDALARQYDIITVPTLVAGGKKFTGVAEIRKYMAENPQG
;
A
#
# COMPACT_ATOMS: atom_id res chain seq x y z
N MET A 1 55.62 -13.97 -13.46
CA MET A 1 54.81 -13.24 -14.45
C MET A 1 53.42 -13.12 -13.85
N TYR A 2 52.87 -11.90 -13.76
CA TYR A 2 51.56 -11.68 -13.14
C TYR A 2 50.45 -12.34 -13.97
N LYS A 3 49.41 -12.82 -13.29
CA LYS A 3 48.17 -13.24 -13.95
C LYS A 3 47.09 -12.20 -13.74
N ILE A 4 46.34 -11.95 -14.79
CA ILE A 4 45.18 -11.07 -14.75
C ILE A 4 43.93 -11.93 -14.55
N ILE A 5 43.16 -11.63 -13.51
CA ILE A 5 41.83 -12.18 -13.31
C ILE A 5 40.85 -11.33 -14.12
N LYS A 6 40.36 -11.89 -15.22
CA LYS A 6 39.29 -11.26 -16.00
C LYS A 6 37.98 -11.26 -15.22
N ARG A 7 37.06 -10.38 -15.60
CA ARG A 7 35.73 -10.24 -14.98
C ARG A 7 34.88 -11.54 -15.05
N ASP A 8 35.19 -12.46 -15.96
CA ASP A 8 34.56 -13.79 -16.09
C ASP A 8 35.26 -14.87 -15.23
N GLY A 9 36.20 -14.48 -14.36
CA GLY A 9 36.98 -15.37 -13.50
C GLY A 9 38.14 -16.07 -14.20
N LYS A 10 38.33 -15.88 -15.52
CA LYS A 10 39.44 -16.51 -16.25
C LYS A 10 40.77 -15.84 -15.92
N GLU A 11 41.76 -16.66 -15.62
CA GLU A 11 43.15 -16.22 -15.50
C GLU A 11 43.80 -16.15 -16.88
N VAL A 12 44.42 -15.01 -17.19
CA VAL A 12 45.25 -14.84 -18.38
C VAL A 12 46.59 -14.23 -18.03
N ASP A 13 47.59 -14.43 -18.88
CA ASP A 13 48.90 -13.81 -18.67
C ASP A 13 48.83 -12.30 -18.84
N PHE A 14 49.62 -11.60 -18.02
CA PHE A 14 49.77 -10.15 -18.11
C PHE A 14 50.43 -9.75 -19.44
N ASP A 15 49.88 -8.74 -20.10
CA ASP A 15 50.33 -8.25 -21.40
C ASP A 15 50.37 -6.72 -21.40
N LEU A 16 51.58 -6.15 -21.35
CA LEU A 16 51.81 -4.71 -21.32
C LEU A 16 51.24 -4.00 -22.56
N SER A 17 51.26 -4.66 -23.72
CA SER A 17 50.82 -4.07 -24.99
C SER A 17 49.35 -3.63 -24.95
N LYS A 18 48.53 -4.29 -24.12
CA LYS A 18 47.13 -3.94 -23.93
C LYS A 18 46.94 -2.64 -23.15
N ILE A 19 47.84 -2.34 -22.21
CA ILE A 19 47.83 -1.09 -21.46
C ILE A 19 48.32 0.03 -22.36
N THR A 20 49.46 -0.17 -23.04
CA THR A 20 50.02 0.77 -24.02
C THR A 20 48.97 1.15 -25.07
N GLY A 21 48.34 0.17 -25.71
CA GLY A 21 47.33 0.42 -26.75
C GLY A 21 46.03 1.04 -26.21
N ALA A 22 45.73 0.92 -24.92
CA ALA A 22 44.57 1.58 -24.32
C ALA A 22 44.85 3.06 -23.99
N ILE A 23 46.06 3.36 -23.49
CA ILE A 23 46.53 4.73 -23.26
C ILE A 23 46.65 5.47 -24.59
N GLU A 24 47.26 4.84 -25.59
CA GLU A 24 47.41 5.42 -26.94
C GLU A 24 46.06 5.85 -27.54
N LYS A 25 45.05 4.99 -27.45
CA LYS A 25 43.69 5.31 -27.93
C LYS A 25 43.08 6.51 -27.21
N ALA A 26 43.37 6.68 -25.92
CA ALA A 26 42.89 7.84 -25.15
C ALA A 26 43.58 9.14 -25.61
N PHE A 27 44.89 9.09 -25.92
CA PHE A 27 45.62 10.22 -26.50
C PHE A 27 45.08 10.60 -27.89
N ILE A 28 44.85 9.61 -28.76
CA ILE A 28 44.25 9.81 -30.08
C ILE A 28 42.86 10.45 -29.95
N ALA A 29 42.03 9.95 -29.02
CA ALA A 29 40.67 10.46 -28.80
C ALA A 29 40.61 11.90 -28.27
N GLN A 30 41.71 12.45 -27.76
CA GLN A 30 41.82 13.84 -27.30
C GLN A 30 42.67 14.70 -28.24
N GLU A 31 43.06 14.17 -29.41
CA GLU A 31 43.90 14.86 -30.39
C GLU A 31 45.22 15.40 -29.79
N ARG A 32 45.75 14.69 -28.78
CA ARG A 32 46.99 15.06 -28.11
C ARG A 32 48.19 14.54 -28.90
N GLU A 33 49.21 15.37 -29.08
CA GLU A 33 50.48 14.90 -29.60
C GLU A 33 51.13 13.94 -28.60
N TYR A 34 51.61 12.81 -29.13
CA TYR A 34 52.32 11.81 -28.35
C TYR A 34 53.42 11.17 -29.21
N ASN A 35 54.39 10.54 -28.54
CA ASN A 35 55.31 9.62 -29.19
C ASN A 35 55.27 8.26 -28.47
N SER A 36 55.75 7.21 -29.12
CA SER A 36 55.71 5.84 -28.60
C SER A 36 56.40 5.71 -27.24
N GLN A 37 57.56 6.36 -27.06
CA GLN A 37 58.33 6.31 -25.81
C GLN A 37 57.56 6.90 -24.62
N MET A 38 56.76 7.95 -24.85
CA MET A 38 55.94 8.57 -23.82
C MET A 38 54.79 7.66 -23.38
N ILE A 39 54.10 7.01 -24.33
CA ILE A 39 53.02 6.06 -24.02
C ILE A 39 53.58 4.84 -23.28
N ASP A 40 54.73 4.32 -23.70
CA ASP A 40 55.41 3.22 -23.03
C ASP A 40 55.80 3.59 -21.60
N LEU A 41 56.31 4.81 -21.38
CA LEU A 41 56.62 5.31 -20.05
C LEU A 41 55.37 5.39 -19.17
N LEU A 42 54.25 5.91 -19.69
CA LEU A 42 52.98 5.97 -18.96
C LEU A 42 52.45 4.57 -18.63
N ALA A 43 52.54 3.62 -19.58
CA ALA A 43 52.14 2.24 -19.36
C ALA A 43 53.00 1.56 -18.28
N MET A 44 54.33 1.75 -18.31
CA MET A 44 55.23 1.21 -17.29
C MET A 44 54.96 1.79 -15.89
N ASN A 45 54.67 3.10 -15.81
CA ASN A 45 54.29 3.73 -14.53
C ASN A 45 52.97 3.17 -13.98
N ALA A 46 51.99 2.94 -14.86
CA ALA A 46 50.74 2.29 -14.46
C ALA A 46 51.00 0.86 -13.95
N VAL A 47 51.89 0.10 -14.60
CA VAL A 47 52.26 -1.24 -14.13
C VAL A 47 52.95 -1.22 -12.77
N ALA A 48 53.84 -0.26 -12.52
CA ALA A 48 54.47 -0.12 -11.20
C ALA A 48 53.45 0.15 -10.08
N ASP A 49 52.32 0.79 -10.37
CA ASP A 49 51.21 0.94 -9.42
C ASP A 49 50.37 -0.35 -9.30
N VAL A 50 50.20 -1.10 -10.40
CA VAL A 50 49.53 -2.42 -10.41
C VAL A 50 50.27 -3.44 -9.54
N GLU A 51 51.60 -3.45 -9.54
CA GLU A 51 52.40 -4.38 -8.72
C GLU A 51 52.07 -4.25 -7.23
N LYS A 52 51.78 -3.03 -6.76
CA LYS A 52 51.40 -2.78 -5.37
C LYS A 52 50.03 -3.34 -5.00
N LYS A 53 49.18 -3.57 -6.00
CA LYS A 53 47.80 -4.05 -5.85
C LYS A 53 47.68 -5.56 -6.09
N ALA A 54 48.72 -6.22 -6.59
CA ALA A 54 48.72 -7.65 -6.84
C ALA A 54 48.73 -8.44 -5.51
N LYS A 55 47.87 -9.46 -5.41
CA LYS A 55 47.83 -10.43 -4.31
C LYS A 55 48.09 -11.82 -4.86
N ASP A 56 49.03 -12.56 -4.27
CA ASP A 56 49.43 -13.90 -4.70
C ASP A 56 49.80 -14.00 -6.20
N GLY A 57 50.44 -12.95 -6.74
CA GLY A 57 50.82 -12.88 -8.15
C GLY A 57 49.65 -12.67 -9.12
N LYS A 58 48.44 -12.38 -8.62
CA LYS A 58 47.23 -12.11 -9.39
C LYS A 58 46.74 -10.68 -9.18
N VAL A 59 46.17 -10.10 -10.23
CA VAL A 59 45.52 -8.79 -10.17
C VAL A 59 44.25 -8.80 -11.03
N ASP A 60 43.18 -8.17 -10.55
CA ASP A 60 41.95 -8.06 -11.33
C ASP A 60 42.04 -6.93 -12.37
N VAL A 61 41.22 -7.02 -13.40
CA VAL A 61 41.19 -6.04 -14.50
C VAL A 61 40.84 -4.63 -14.02
N GLU A 62 40.03 -4.46 -12.97
CA GLU A 62 39.63 -3.12 -12.47
C GLU A 62 40.82 -2.43 -11.82
N SER A 63 41.58 -3.16 -10.99
CA SER A 63 42.81 -2.66 -10.37
C SER A 63 43.83 -2.16 -11.40
N ILE A 64 43.91 -2.80 -12.57
CA ILE A 64 44.76 -2.32 -13.68
C ILE A 64 44.22 -1.02 -14.26
N GLN A 65 42.92 -0.94 -14.53
CA GLN A 65 42.29 0.25 -15.10
C GLN A 65 42.41 1.47 -14.17
N ASP A 66 42.21 1.27 -12.87
CA ASP A 66 42.32 2.32 -11.86
C ASP A 66 43.78 2.82 -11.74
N SER A 67 44.75 1.93 -11.93
CA SER A 67 46.17 2.27 -11.96
C SER A 67 46.54 3.11 -13.19
N VAL A 68 45.94 2.81 -14.35
CA VAL A 68 46.09 3.63 -15.57
C VAL A 68 45.48 5.02 -15.37
N GLU A 69 44.26 5.10 -14.83
CA GLU A 69 43.60 6.37 -14.54
C GLU A 69 44.42 7.24 -13.58
N THR A 70 44.83 6.66 -12.45
CA THR A 70 45.64 7.34 -11.43
C THR A 70 46.96 7.85 -12.01
N THR A 71 47.58 7.06 -12.90
CA THR A 71 48.85 7.43 -13.55
C THR A 71 48.66 8.61 -14.51
N LEU A 72 47.62 8.58 -15.34
CA LEU A 72 47.33 9.67 -16.27
C LEU A 72 47.03 10.99 -15.53
N GLN A 73 46.26 10.93 -14.43
CA GLN A 73 46.00 12.10 -13.59
C GLN A 73 47.27 12.64 -12.94
N ARG A 74 48.09 11.78 -12.30
CA ARG A 74 49.35 12.17 -11.64
C ARG A 74 50.36 12.79 -12.59
N MET A 75 50.37 12.34 -13.85
CA MET A 75 51.29 12.83 -14.88
C MET A 75 50.77 14.07 -15.62
N GLY A 76 49.64 14.64 -15.20
CA GLY A 76 49.09 15.90 -15.73
C GLY A 76 48.22 15.75 -16.98
N TYR A 77 47.79 14.53 -17.33
CA TYR A 77 46.93 14.24 -18.49
C TYR A 77 45.47 14.04 -18.07
N GLU A 78 44.88 15.03 -17.39
CA GLU A 78 43.52 14.95 -16.83
C GLU A 78 42.43 14.76 -17.90
N ASP A 79 42.57 15.38 -19.06
CA ASP A 79 41.68 15.25 -20.21
C ASP A 79 41.74 13.86 -20.84
N VAL A 80 42.94 13.31 -21.01
CA VAL A 80 43.16 11.94 -21.47
C VAL A 80 42.62 10.92 -20.48
N ALA A 81 42.78 11.16 -19.17
CA ALA A 81 42.20 10.33 -18.12
C ALA A 81 40.66 10.31 -18.22
N LYS A 82 40.02 11.48 -18.40
CA LYS A 82 38.56 11.56 -18.61
C LYS A 82 38.10 10.79 -19.86
N ALA A 83 38.81 10.92 -20.97
CA ALA A 83 38.49 10.18 -22.20
C ALA A 83 38.63 8.66 -22.00
N TYR A 84 39.66 8.22 -21.29
CA TYR A 84 39.87 6.82 -20.91
C TYR A 84 38.71 6.28 -20.04
N ILE A 85 38.29 7.04 -19.03
CA ILE A 85 37.16 6.70 -18.15
C ILE A 85 35.85 6.61 -18.95
N LEU A 86 35.57 7.58 -19.82
CA LEU A 86 34.37 7.58 -20.66
C LEU A 86 34.34 6.39 -21.61
N TYR A 87 35.47 6.07 -22.24
CA TYR A 87 35.59 4.90 -23.12
C TYR A 87 35.40 3.58 -22.36
N ARG A 88 35.96 3.46 -21.15
CA ARG A 88 35.74 2.31 -20.25
C ARG A 88 34.26 2.15 -19.93
N ASN A 89 33.59 3.23 -19.52
CA ASN A 89 32.15 3.23 -19.27
C ASN A 89 31.33 2.81 -20.49
N GLN A 90 31.66 3.34 -21.68
CA GLN A 90 30.97 2.96 -22.92
C GLN A 90 31.19 1.48 -23.29
N ARG A 91 32.42 0.97 -23.14
CA ARG A 91 32.76 -0.44 -23.36
C ARG A 91 32.10 -1.36 -22.34
N GLU A 92 31.90 -0.90 -21.12
CA GLU A 92 31.17 -1.61 -20.07
C GLU A 92 29.69 -1.69 -20.40
N LYS A 93 29.08 -0.56 -20.77
CA LYS A 93 27.69 -0.51 -21.27
C LYS A 93 27.46 -1.45 -22.44
N ILE A 94 28.31 -1.40 -23.48
CA ILE A 94 28.20 -2.31 -24.64
C ILE A 94 28.32 -3.78 -24.24
N ARG A 95 29.19 -4.11 -23.28
CA ARG A 95 29.34 -5.48 -22.78
C ARG A 95 28.14 -5.94 -21.95
N ASN A 96 27.63 -5.08 -21.07
CA ASN A 96 26.41 -5.35 -20.29
C ASN A 96 25.22 -5.53 -21.23
N MET A 97 25.06 -4.66 -22.23
CA MET A 97 24.06 -4.80 -23.29
C MET A 97 24.21 -6.11 -24.05
N ASN A 98 25.42 -6.49 -24.47
CA ASN A 98 25.64 -7.76 -25.16
C ASN A 98 25.33 -8.96 -24.27
N SER A 99 25.65 -8.92 -22.97
CA SER A 99 25.27 -9.99 -22.03
C SER A 99 23.76 -10.07 -21.78
N ALA A 100 23.06 -8.93 -21.80
CA ALA A 100 21.61 -8.85 -21.70
C ALA A 100 20.92 -9.32 -23.00
N LEU A 101 21.50 -9.00 -24.17
CA LEU A 101 21.01 -9.40 -25.50
C LEU A 101 21.28 -10.89 -25.81
N LEU A 102 22.37 -11.48 -25.31
CA LEU A 102 22.80 -12.85 -25.61
C LEU A 102 21.99 -13.96 -24.91
N ASN A 103 20.97 -13.62 -24.11
CA ASN A 103 20.21 -14.61 -23.34
C ASN A 103 18.73 -14.74 -23.71
N TYR A 104 18.29 -14.23 -24.87
CA TYR A 104 16.89 -14.36 -25.32
C TYR A 104 16.42 -15.82 -25.40
N LYS A 105 17.30 -16.74 -25.85
CA LYS A 105 17.00 -18.17 -25.89
C LYS A 105 16.74 -18.72 -24.50
N SER A 106 17.59 -18.39 -23.51
CA SER A 106 17.37 -18.84 -22.13
C SER A 106 16.11 -18.25 -21.51
N LEU A 107 15.78 -16.99 -21.84
CA LEU A 107 14.61 -16.29 -21.31
C LEU A 107 13.33 -16.99 -21.80
N VAL A 108 13.26 -17.24 -23.11
CA VAL A 108 12.14 -17.97 -23.73
C VAL A 108 12.10 -19.42 -23.24
N ASP A 109 13.24 -20.13 -23.24
CA ASP A 109 13.30 -21.54 -22.81
C ASP A 109 12.90 -21.70 -21.33
N SER A 110 13.30 -20.78 -20.45
CA SER A 110 12.97 -20.81 -19.02
C SER A 110 11.47 -20.66 -18.75
N TYR A 111 10.78 -19.81 -19.51
CA TYR A 111 9.34 -19.64 -19.39
C TYR A 111 8.59 -20.84 -19.98
N VAL A 112 9.00 -21.31 -21.17
CA VAL A 112 8.35 -22.45 -21.86
C VAL A 112 8.50 -23.76 -21.10
N LYS A 113 9.63 -23.95 -20.41
CA LYS A 113 9.89 -25.15 -19.60
C LYS A 113 9.41 -25.04 -18.14
N ILE A 114 8.96 -23.85 -17.71
CA ILE A 114 8.58 -23.56 -16.31
C ILE A 114 9.73 -23.84 -15.33
N ASP A 115 10.97 -23.52 -15.72
CA ASP A 115 12.17 -23.79 -14.91
C ASP A 115 12.47 -22.67 -13.89
N ASP A 116 11.78 -21.52 -13.97
CA ASP A 116 12.00 -20.34 -13.12
C ASP A 116 10.78 -20.02 -12.22
N TRP A 117 11.02 -19.87 -10.92
CA TRP A 117 10.02 -19.43 -9.94
C TRP A 117 9.41 -18.08 -10.30
N ARG A 118 10.12 -17.24 -11.08
CA ARG A 118 9.62 -15.94 -11.57
C ARG A 118 8.34 -16.05 -12.40
N VAL A 119 8.03 -17.22 -12.96
CA VAL A 119 6.74 -17.49 -13.61
C VAL A 119 5.57 -17.32 -12.61
N LYS A 120 5.81 -17.50 -11.31
CA LYS A 120 4.86 -17.25 -10.20
C LYS A 120 5.19 -16.00 -9.38
N GLU A 121 5.98 -15.06 -9.91
CA GLU A 121 6.30 -13.80 -9.21
C GLU A 121 5.04 -12.96 -8.96
N ASN A 122 4.06 -13.06 -9.86
CA ASN A 122 2.75 -12.46 -9.73
C ASN A 122 1.68 -13.54 -9.89
N SER A 123 0.95 -13.85 -8.81
CA SER A 123 -0.10 -14.89 -8.76
C SER A 123 -1.28 -14.66 -9.72
N THR A 124 -1.34 -13.52 -10.39
CA THR A 124 -2.38 -13.18 -11.37
C THR A 124 -2.00 -13.55 -12.81
N VAL A 125 -0.71 -13.82 -13.11
CA VAL A 125 -0.27 -14.27 -14.45
C VAL A 125 -0.55 -15.76 -14.61
N THR A 126 -1.24 -16.15 -15.68
CA THR A 126 -1.38 -17.55 -16.09
C THR A 126 -0.41 -17.90 -17.22
N TYR A 127 0.06 -19.15 -17.26
CA TYR A 127 0.90 -19.65 -18.35
C TYR A 127 0.16 -19.53 -19.69
N SER A 128 0.57 -18.56 -20.50
CA SER A 128 -0.02 -18.26 -21.79
C SER A 128 0.99 -17.53 -22.68
N VAL A 129 0.62 -17.33 -23.96
CA VAL A 129 1.39 -16.50 -24.89
C VAL A 129 1.49 -15.05 -24.41
N GLY A 130 0.43 -14.50 -23.82
CA GLY A 130 0.48 -13.15 -23.25
C GLY A 130 1.43 -13.07 -22.06
N GLY A 131 1.43 -14.09 -21.20
CA GLY A 131 2.39 -14.17 -20.10
C GLY A 131 3.84 -14.27 -20.57
N LEU A 132 4.09 -14.95 -21.69
CA LEU A 132 5.42 -14.99 -22.32
C LEU A 132 5.86 -13.60 -22.81
N ILE A 133 4.95 -12.86 -23.47
CA ILE A 133 5.23 -11.50 -23.95
C ILE A 133 5.56 -10.57 -22.77
N LEU A 134 4.75 -10.62 -21.70
CA LEU A 134 4.95 -9.83 -20.49
C LEU A 134 6.27 -10.18 -19.80
N SER A 135 6.58 -11.47 -19.64
CA SER A 135 7.84 -11.93 -19.04
C SER A 135 9.06 -11.43 -19.82
N ASN A 136 9.05 -11.59 -21.15
CA ASN A 136 10.16 -11.17 -21.99
C ASN A 136 10.36 -9.65 -21.99
N SER A 137 9.28 -8.89 -22.18
CA SER A 137 9.30 -7.43 -22.13
C SER A 137 9.74 -6.93 -20.75
N GLY A 138 9.26 -7.57 -19.70
CA GLY A 138 9.57 -7.23 -18.31
C GLY A 138 11.07 -7.38 -18.00
N ALA A 139 11.68 -8.49 -18.39
CA ALA A 139 13.11 -8.72 -18.17
C ALA A 139 14.00 -7.70 -18.91
N ILE A 140 13.62 -7.32 -20.13
CA ILE A 140 14.36 -6.31 -20.91
C ILE A 140 14.24 -4.94 -20.24
N THR A 141 13.02 -4.55 -19.86
CA THR A 141 12.73 -3.25 -19.23
C THR A 141 13.42 -3.13 -17.87
N ALA A 142 13.44 -4.20 -17.07
CA ALA A 142 14.12 -4.22 -15.78
C ALA A 142 15.63 -4.02 -15.92
N ASN A 143 16.24 -4.64 -16.93
CA ASN A 143 17.67 -4.44 -17.23
C ASN A 143 17.96 -3.02 -17.71
N TYR A 144 17.07 -2.42 -18.49
CA TYR A 144 17.19 -1.02 -18.92
C TYR A 144 17.17 -0.06 -17.73
N TRP A 145 16.22 -0.23 -16.80
CA TRP A 145 16.21 0.52 -15.53
C TRP A 145 17.54 0.40 -14.79
N LEU A 146 17.99 -0.83 -14.53
CA LEU A 146 19.16 -1.11 -13.69
C LEU A 146 20.53 -0.84 -14.36
N SER A 147 20.57 -0.57 -15.66
CA SER A 147 21.84 -0.42 -16.40
C SER A 147 21.98 0.95 -17.06
N GLU A 148 20.87 1.56 -17.47
CA GLU A 148 20.88 2.82 -18.19
C GLU A 148 20.27 3.99 -17.42
N ILE A 149 19.28 3.74 -16.55
CA ILE A 149 18.59 4.80 -15.81
C ILE A 149 19.17 4.98 -14.41
N TYR A 150 19.27 3.89 -13.64
CA TYR A 150 19.82 3.93 -12.29
C TYR A 150 21.33 3.88 -12.32
N ASP A 151 21.95 4.64 -11.40
CA ASP A 151 23.37 4.48 -11.12
C ASP A 151 23.67 3.14 -10.43
N LYS A 152 24.97 2.86 -10.33
CA LYS A 152 25.50 1.59 -9.84
C LYS A 152 25.04 1.28 -8.42
N ASP A 153 25.01 2.26 -7.52
CA ASP A 153 24.68 2.00 -6.11
C ASP A 153 23.22 1.56 -5.96
N ILE A 154 22.30 2.21 -6.67
CA ILE A 154 20.88 1.83 -6.69
C ILE A 154 20.71 0.44 -7.31
N ALA A 155 21.36 0.22 -8.45
CA ALA A 155 21.22 -1.04 -9.18
C ALA A 155 21.81 -2.22 -8.39
N ASP A 156 22.95 -2.02 -7.73
CA ASP A 156 23.61 -3.03 -6.92
C ASP A 156 22.81 -3.32 -5.65
N ALA A 157 22.24 -2.31 -4.98
CA ALA A 157 21.39 -2.52 -3.82
C ALA A 157 20.14 -3.40 -4.15
N HIS A 158 19.55 -3.22 -5.33
CA HIS A 158 18.49 -4.12 -5.81
C HIS A 158 19.02 -5.53 -6.11
N ARG A 159 20.10 -5.64 -6.90
CA ARG A 159 20.68 -6.93 -7.34
C ARG A 159 21.18 -7.77 -6.17
N ASN A 160 21.75 -7.14 -5.16
CA ASN A 160 22.29 -7.77 -3.96
C ASN A 160 21.22 -8.12 -2.92
N ALA A 161 19.95 -7.75 -3.16
CA ALA A 161 18.85 -7.91 -2.23
C ALA A 161 19.02 -7.12 -0.92
N ASP A 162 19.73 -5.99 -0.96
CA ASP A 162 19.78 -5.03 0.16
C ASP A 162 18.46 -4.24 0.26
N MET A 163 17.82 -4.01 -0.89
CA MET A 163 16.46 -3.51 -1.02
C MET A 163 15.78 -4.13 -2.26
N HIS A 164 14.49 -3.89 -2.43
CA HIS A 164 13.73 -4.31 -3.60
C HIS A 164 13.04 -3.11 -4.24
N ILE A 165 13.25 -2.93 -5.54
CA ILE A 165 12.58 -1.89 -6.34
C ILE A 165 11.47 -2.59 -7.08
N HIS A 166 10.24 -2.19 -6.82
CA HIS A 166 9.05 -2.84 -7.38
C HIS A 166 8.82 -2.44 -8.84
N ASP A 167 8.19 -3.35 -9.58
CA ASP A 167 7.68 -3.14 -10.95
C ASP A 167 8.68 -2.62 -11.97
N LEU A 168 9.93 -3.10 -11.88
CA LEU A 168 10.96 -2.84 -12.89
C LEU A 168 10.59 -3.41 -14.28
N SER A 169 9.57 -4.25 -14.37
CA SER A 169 9.08 -4.84 -15.62
C SER A 169 8.40 -3.81 -16.55
N MET A 170 8.05 -2.62 -16.05
CA MET A 170 7.43 -1.56 -16.86
C MET A 170 8.18 -0.24 -16.71
N LEU A 171 8.25 0.53 -17.79
CA LEU A 171 8.83 1.88 -17.82
C LEU A 171 7.74 2.91 -17.50
N THR A 172 7.18 2.84 -16.28
CA THR A 172 6.07 3.72 -15.86
C THR A 172 5.95 3.83 -14.33
N GLY A 173 4.97 4.59 -13.84
CA GLY A 173 4.59 4.72 -12.43
C GLY A 173 4.00 3.43 -11.84
N TYR A 174 3.78 3.41 -10.52
CA TYR A 174 3.26 2.24 -9.83
C TYR A 174 1.73 2.16 -9.91
N CYS A 175 1.01 2.96 -9.14
CA CYS A 175 -0.45 2.92 -9.05
C CYS A 175 -1.06 4.32 -9.11
N ALA A 176 -2.34 4.39 -9.47
CA ALA A 176 -3.08 5.64 -9.60
C ALA A 176 -4.56 5.49 -9.20
N GLY A 177 -5.04 6.47 -8.45
CA GLY A 177 -6.46 6.78 -8.30
C GLY A 177 -6.92 7.73 -9.39
N TRP A 178 -8.17 7.54 -9.84
CA TRP A 178 -8.75 8.28 -10.95
C TRP A 178 -10.05 8.96 -10.52
N SER A 179 -10.24 10.20 -10.98
CA SER A 179 -11.48 10.92 -10.77
C SER A 179 -12.58 10.37 -11.67
N LEU A 180 -13.51 9.62 -11.08
CA LEU A 180 -14.71 9.17 -11.78
C LEU A 180 -15.57 10.35 -12.24
N LYS A 181 -15.58 11.45 -11.46
CA LYS A 181 -16.20 12.73 -11.83
C LYS A 181 -15.65 13.28 -13.13
N GLN A 182 -14.32 13.27 -13.31
CA GLN A 182 -13.69 13.74 -14.55
C GLN A 182 -14.10 12.88 -15.75
N LEU A 183 -14.13 11.56 -15.60
CA LEU A 183 -14.60 10.64 -16.65
C LEU A 183 -16.07 10.92 -17.01
N ILE A 184 -16.93 11.16 -16.01
CA ILE A 184 -18.34 11.54 -16.22
C ILE A 184 -18.47 12.89 -16.94
N GLN A 185 -17.59 13.85 -16.63
CA GLN A 185 -17.63 15.19 -17.22
C GLN A 185 -17.12 15.23 -18.67
N GLN A 186 -16.04 14.51 -18.95
CA GLN A 186 -15.29 14.62 -20.20
C GLN A 186 -15.58 13.47 -21.18
N GLY A 187 -16.07 12.34 -20.67
CA GLY A 187 -16.17 11.09 -21.43
C GLY A 187 -14.80 10.44 -21.65
N LEU A 188 -14.79 9.25 -22.24
CA LEU A 188 -13.56 8.52 -22.54
C LEU A 188 -12.94 8.95 -23.88
N GLY A 189 -11.92 9.80 -23.87
CA GLY A 189 -11.11 10.10 -25.04
C GLY A 189 -10.16 11.26 -24.86
N GLY A 190 -10.18 12.21 -25.81
CA GLY A 190 -9.37 13.43 -25.78
C GLY A 190 -7.97 13.29 -26.36
N ILE A 191 -7.63 12.12 -26.93
CA ILE A 191 -6.29 11.84 -27.47
C ILE A 191 -6.25 12.01 -28.99
N THR A 192 -5.31 12.81 -29.48
CA THR A 192 -5.11 13.06 -30.91
C THR A 192 -4.93 11.75 -31.68
N GLY A 193 -5.73 11.56 -32.74
CA GLY A 193 -5.69 10.36 -33.58
C GLY A 193 -6.36 9.11 -32.97
N LYS A 194 -7.05 9.25 -31.84
CA LYS A 194 -7.85 8.18 -31.22
C LYS A 194 -9.34 8.55 -31.20
N ILE A 195 -10.20 7.53 -31.12
CA ILE A 195 -11.64 7.74 -30.97
C ILE A 195 -11.91 8.37 -29.60
N THR A 196 -12.84 9.32 -29.55
CA THR A 196 -13.32 9.95 -28.32
C THR A 196 -14.80 9.67 -28.15
N SER A 197 -15.15 9.11 -26.99
CA SER A 197 -16.53 8.92 -26.55
C SER A 197 -17.06 10.20 -25.90
N ALA A 198 -18.31 10.56 -26.19
CA ALA A 198 -18.98 11.65 -25.49
C ALA A 198 -19.20 11.30 -23.99
N PRO A 199 -19.35 12.32 -23.12
CA PRO A 199 -19.75 12.12 -21.73
C PRO A 199 -20.97 11.19 -21.60
N PRO A 200 -20.95 10.21 -20.68
CA PRO A 200 -22.03 9.24 -20.55
C PRO A 200 -23.32 9.92 -20.08
N LYS A 201 -24.45 9.54 -20.69
CA LYS A 201 -25.80 10.02 -20.30
C LYS A 201 -26.62 8.98 -19.53
N HIS A 202 -26.23 7.72 -19.62
CA HIS A 202 -26.95 6.58 -19.04
C HIS A 202 -25.99 5.68 -18.28
N LEU A 203 -26.48 5.01 -17.24
CA LEU A 203 -25.68 4.13 -16.38
C LEU A 203 -24.90 3.07 -17.17
N ALA A 204 -25.56 2.40 -18.13
CA ALA A 204 -24.92 1.39 -18.97
C ALA A 204 -23.72 1.93 -19.77
N THR A 205 -23.82 3.19 -20.23
CA THR A 205 -22.72 3.84 -20.96
C THR A 205 -21.58 4.20 -20.03
N LEU A 206 -21.87 4.66 -18.81
CA LEU A 206 -20.85 4.93 -17.79
C LEU A 206 -20.10 3.65 -17.42
N CYS A 207 -20.81 2.57 -17.09
CA CYS A 207 -20.21 1.26 -16.77
C CYS A 207 -19.27 0.79 -17.89
N ASN A 208 -19.70 0.89 -19.16
CA ASN A 208 -18.86 0.52 -20.29
C ASN A 208 -17.62 1.41 -20.43
N GLN A 209 -17.75 2.72 -20.25
CA GLN A 209 -16.61 3.64 -20.29
C GLN A 209 -15.63 3.37 -19.14
N MET A 210 -16.10 3.02 -17.94
CA MET A 210 -15.25 2.66 -16.81
C MET A 210 -14.43 1.39 -17.06
N VAL A 211 -15.05 0.33 -17.61
CA VAL A 211 -14.33 -0.90 -18.00
C VAL A 211 -13.21 -0.58 -19.00
N ASN A 212 -13.54 0.17 -20.06
CA ASN A 212 -12.56 0.55 -21.07
C ASN A 212 -11.46 1.47 -20.50
N PHE A 213 -11.82 2.39 -19.62
CA PHE A 213 -10.87 3.28 -18.95
C PHE A 213 -9.85 2.48 -18.13
N LEU A 214 -10.31 1.59 -17.24
CA LEU A 214 -9.41 0.77 -16.42
C LEU A 214 -8.53 -0.15 -17.27
N GLY A 215 -9.08 -0.70 -18.34
CA GLY A 215 -8.31 -1.50 -19.30
C GLY A 215 -7.23 -0.69 -20.05
N ILE A 216 -7.49 0.57 -20.39
CA ILE A 216 -6.48 1.47 -20.97
C ILE A 216 -5.39 1.78 -19.93
N MET A 217 -5.77 2.15 -18.71
CA MET A 217 -4.82 2.55 -17.67
C MET A 217 -3.90 1.40 -17.23
N GLN A 218 -4.38 0.15 -17.23
CA GLN A 218 -3.53 -1.02 -17.00
C GLN A 218 -2.36 -1.13 -18.01
N ASN A 219 -2.45 -0.50 -19.18
CA ASN A 219 -1.36 -0.50 -20.16
C ASN A 219 -0.39 0.68 -19.96
N GLU A 220 -0.78 1.73 -19.24
CA GLU A 220 0.07 2.88 -18.93
C GLU A 220 0.64 2.84 -17.51
N TRP A 221 0.18 1.94 -16.64
CA TRP A 221 0.60 1.81 -15.24
C TRP A 221 0.89 0.35 -14.86
N ALA A 222 1.75 0.13 -13.86
CA ALA A 222 2.16 -1.22 -13.47
C ALA A 222 1.23 -1.89 -12.45
N GLY A 223 0.64 -1.12 -11.55
CA GLY A 223 -0.12 -1.58 -10.40
C GLY A 223 -1.60 -1.22 -10.46
N ALA A 224 -2.21 -1.13 -9.29
CA ALA A 224 -3.66 -0.97 -9.12
C ALA A 224 -4.20 0.37 -9.67
N GLN A 225 -5.40 0.29 -10.24
CA GLN A 225 -6.16 1.41 -10.80
C GLN A 225 -7.48 1.57 -10.04
N ALA A 226 -7.75 2.75 -9.50
CA ALA A 226 -8.79 2.87 -8.49
C ALA A 226 -9.80 4.01 -8.75
N PHE A 227 -11.08 3.77 -8.44
CA PHE A 227 -12.13 4.79 -8.43
C PHE A 227 -12.69 5.01 -7.03
N SER A 228 -12.84 6.27 -6.61
CA SER A 228 -13.52 6.65 -5.37
C SER A 228 -15.00 6.94 -5.58
N SER A 229 -15.79 6.86 -4.50
CA SER A 229 -17.20 7.25 -4.46
C SER A 229 -18.03 6.59 -5.58
N PHE A 230 -17.77 5.31 -5.82
CA PHE A 230 -18.33 4.55 -6.94
C PHE A 230 -19.86 4.54 -6.89
N ASP A 231 -20.43 4.18 -5.74
CA ASP A 231 -21.87 4.15 -5.49
C ASP A 231 -22.49 5.55 -5.60
N THR A 232 -21.89 6.55 -4.97
CA THR A 232 -22.36 7.95 -5.01
C THR A 232 -22.45 8.49 -6.44
N TYR A 233 -21.41 8.29 -7.26
CA TYR A 233 -21.40 8.79 -8.64
C TYR A 233 -22.37 8.03 -9.56
N LEU A 234 -22.54 6.71 -9.37
CA LEU A 234 -23.47 5.91 -10.18
C LEU A 234 -24.94 6.19 -9.83
N ALA A 235 -25.24 6.50 -8.56
CA ALA A 235 -26.60 6.78 -8.09
C ALA A 235 -27.28 7.94 -8.82
N ALA A 236 -26.50 8.94 -9.26
CA ALA A 236 -27.02 10.05 -10.07
C ALA A 236 -27.67 9.55 -11.38
N PHE A 237 -27.06 8.58 -12.06
CA PHE A 237 -27.58 8.02 -13.31
C PHE A 237 -28.82 7.15 -13.09
N VAL A 238 -28.84 6.40 -11.98
CA VAL A 238 -30.01 5.62 -11.56
C VAL A 238 -31.20 6.55 -11.34
N LYS A 239 -30.98 7.69 -10.68
CA LYS A 239 -32.03 8.68 -10.39
C LYS A 239 -32.55 9.34 -11.66
N ALA A 240 -31.66 9.81 -12.52
CA ALA A 240 -32.05 10.56 -13.71
C ALA A 240 -32.81 9.74 -14.75
N ASP A 241 -32.43 8.47 -14.92
CA ASP A 241 -33.14 7.55 -15.82
C ASP A 241 -34.33 6.86 -15.13
N ASN A 242 -34.55 7.10 -13.83
CA ASN A 242 -35.54 6.42 -12.98
C ASN A 242 -35.47 4.88 -13.17
N LEU A 243 -34.28 4.32 -12.98
CA LEU A 243 -34.02 2.90 -13.25
C LEU A 243 -34.61 2.02 -12.15
N GLU A 244 -35.26 0.94 -12.58
CA GLU A 244 -35.68 -0.14 -11.70
C GLU A 244 -34.49 -1.05 -11.35
N TYR A 245 -34.60 -1.78 -10.25
CA TYR A 245 -33.53 -2.63 -9.71
C TYR A 245 -32.89 -3.55 -10.75
N ASP A 246 -33.70 -4.26 -11.55
CA ASP A 246 -33.19 -5.19 -12.57
C ASP A 246 -32.34 -4.50 -13.65
N GLN A 247 -32.63 -3.23 -13.95
CA GLN A 247 -31.83 -2.46 -14.90
C GLN A 247 -30.50 -2.03 -14.29
N VAL A 248 -30.51 -1.64 -13.01
CA VAL A 248 -29.29 -1.31 -12.24
C VAL A 248 -28.40 -2.55 -12.15
N LYS A 249 -28.96 -3.70 -11.74
CA LYS A 249 -28.22 -4.97 -11.60
C LYS A 249 -27.52 -5.38 -12.89
N LYS A 250 -28.20 -5.32 -14.04
CA LYS A 250 -27.59 -5.64 -15.36
C LYS A 250 -26.44 -4.70 -15.73
N CYS A 251 -26.53 -3.42 -15.38
CA CYS A 251 -25.46 -2.46 -15.66
C CYS A 251 -24.23 -2.72 -14.78
N VAL A 252 -24.44 -3.00 -13.49
CA VAL A 252 -23.36 -3.30 -12.54
C VAL A 252 -22.72 -4.67 -12.87
N GLU A 253 -23.52 -5.67 -13.24
CA GLU A 253 -23.06 -6.98 -13.69
C GLU A 253 -22.12 -6.85 -14.90
N SER A 254 -22.54 -6.07 -15.89
CA SER A 254 -21.71 -5.81 -17.08
C SER A 254 -20.36 -5.18 -16.73
N PHE A 255 -20.33 -4.30 -15.72
CA PHE A 255 -19.08 -3.71 -15.22
C PHE A 255 -18.20 -4.75 -14.52
N ILE A 256 -18.76 -5.52 -13.57
CA ILE A 256 -18.01 -6.53 -12.81
C ILE A 256 -17.43 -7.58 -13.77
N TYR A 257 -18.21 -8.11 -14.70
CA TYR A 257 -17.71 -9.08 -15.68
C TYR A 257 -16.65 -8.47 -16.59
N GLY A 258 -16.84 -7.21 -17.00
CA GLY A 258 -15.89 -6.48 -17.82
C GLY A 258 -14.52 -6.34 -17.17
N VAL A 259 -14.44 -6.04 -15.87
CA VAL A 259 -13.16 -5.86 -15.16
C VAL A 259 -12.53 -7.17 -14.66
N ASN A 260 -13.25 -8.30 -14.68
CA ASN A 260 -12.68 -9.62 -14.38
C ASN A 260 -12.27 -10.41 -15.64
N THR A 261 -12.69 -9.95 -16.83
CA THR A 261 -12.34 -10.61 -18.09
C THR A 261 -11.06 -10.02 -18.68
N PRO A 262 -10.00 -10.81 -18.89
CA PRO A 262 -8.75 -10.30 -19.44
C PRO A 262 -8.92 -9.93 -20.93
N SER A 263 -8.51 -8.72 -21.32
CA SER A 263 -8.70 -8.21 -22.69
C SER A 263 -7.40 -8.14 -23.49
N ARG A 264 -6.37 -7.40 -23.02
CA ARG A 264 -5.12 -7.18 -23.76
C ARG A 264 -4.00 -8.07 -23.22
N TRP A 265 -3.55 -8.97 -24.08
CA TRP A 265 -2.65 -10.13 -23.85
C TRP A 265 -3.30 -11.35 -23.17
N GLY A 266 -4.56 -11.26 -22.72
CA GLY A 266 -5.34 -12.43 -22.30
C GLY A 266 -4.81 -13.12 -21.04
N THR A 267 -3.95 -12.45 -20.25
CA THR A 267 -3.26 -13.08 -19.12
C THR A 267 -3.67 -12.54 -17.76
N GLN A 268 -4.04 -11.25 -17.67
CA GLN A 268 -4.42 -10.61 -16.40
C GLN A 268 -5.61 -9.68 -16.61
N ALA A 269 -6.58 -9.76 -15.68
CA ALA A 269 -7.61 -8.74 -15.52
C ALA A 269 -7.00 -7.46 -14.91
N PRO A 270 -7.57 -6.28 -15.17
CA PRO A 270 -7.12 -5.03 -14.55
C PRO A 270 -7.20 -5.11 -13.05
N PHE A 271 -6.05 -4.94 -12.38
CA PHE A 271 -6.01 -4.79 -10.93
C PHE A 271 -6.76 -3.50 -10.59
N SER A 272 -8.00 -3.67 -10.15
CA SER A 272 -8.91 -2.55 -9.93
C SER A 272 -9.45 -2.53 -8.50
N ASN A 273 -9.59 -1.34 -7.96
CA ASN A 273 -10.14 -1.08 -6.63
C ASN A 273 -11.28 -0.07 -6.75
N ILE A 274 -12.31 -0.25 -5.95
CA ILE A 274 -13.36 0.76 -5.79
C ILE A 274 -13.61 1.03 -4.31
N THR A 275 -13.91 2.29 -3.99
CA THR A 275 -14.40 2.68 -2.67
C THR A 275 -15.88 3.00 -2.79
N LEU A 276 -16.66 2.45 -1.86
CA LEU A 276 -18.09 2.66 -1.72
C LEU A 276 -18.33 3.45 -0.43
N ASP A 277 -19.05 4.57 -0.56
CA ASP A 277 -19.27 5.51 0.54
C ASP A 277 -20.35 5.01 1.51
N TRP A 278 -21.25 4.12 1.07
CA TRP A 278 -22.43 3.61 1.79
C TRP A 278 -23.53 4.66 2.03
N THR A 279 -23.12 5.82 2.51
CA THR A 279 -23.96 7.00 2.71
C THR A 279 -23.42 8.16 1.88
N VAL A 280 -24.30 9.06 1.44
CA VAL A 280 -23.85 10.22 0.66
C VAL A 280 -22.85 11.03 1.49
N PRO A 281 -21.59 11.19 1.04
CA PRO A 281 -20.58 11.88 1.84
C PRO A 281 -20.86 13.39 1.88
N ALA A 282 -20.62 14.00 3.04
CA ALA A 282 -21.01 15.38 3.35
C ALA A 282 -20.46 16.44 2.38
N ASP A 283 -19.29 16.19 1.80
CA ASP A 283 -18.63 17.10 0.86
C ASP A 283 -19.13 16.98 -0.59
N LEU A 284 -19.78 15.87 -0.96
CA LEU A 284 -20.53 15.74 -2.22
C LEU A 284 -22.01 16.10 -2.07
N ALA A 285 -22.57 15.95 -0.87
CA ALA A 285 -23.99 16.09 -0.57
C ALA A 285 -24.64 17.34 -1.21
N GLU A 286 -23.99 18.50 -1.12
CA GLU A 286 -24.52 19.77 -1.63
C GLU A 286 -24.13 20.08 -3.09
N GLN A 287 -23.31 19.24 -3.73
CA GLN A 287 -22.93 19.42 -5.14
C GLN A 287 -24.05 18.92 -6.07
N ASN A 288 -24.22 19.60 -7.19
CA ASN A 288 -25.12 19.14 -8.25
C ASN A 288 -24.57 17.86 -8.87
N CYS A 289 -25.46 16.90 -9.13
CA CYS A 289 -25.13 15.69 -9.86
C CYS A 289 -24.68 16.02 -11.30
N ILE A 290 -23.84 15.19 -11.91
CA ILE A 290 -23.34 15.43 -13.28
C ILE A 290 -23.76 14.27 -14.18
N ILE A 291 -24.42 14.59 -15.29
CA ILE A 291 -24.88 13.63 -16.28
C ILE A 291 -24.67 14.20 -17.69
N GLY A 292 -24.13 13.40 -18.60
CA GLY A 292 -23.85 13.84 -19.97
C GLY A 292 -22.91 15.04 -20.04
N GLY A 293 -22.00 15.17 -19.06
CA GLY A 293 -21.06 16.29 -18.95
C GLY A 293 -21.68 17.60 -18.46
N LYS A 294 -22.91 17.59 -17.92
CA LYS A 294 -23.62 18.78 -17.44
C LYS A 294 -24.17 18.57 -16.04
N GLU A 295 -24.32 19.64 -15.28
CA GLU A 295 -25.00 19.61 -13.99
C GLU A 295 -26.49 19.30 -14.18
N ALA A 296 -26.99 18.39 -13.36
CA ALA A 296 -28.40 18.07 -13.22
C ALA A 296 -29.07 19.05 -12.23
N ASP A 297 -30.41 19.03 -12.21
CA ASP A 297 -31.25 19.88 -11.36
C ASP A 297 -31.46 19.34 -9.94
N PHE A 298 -30.72 18.30 -9.56
CA PHE A 298 -30.73 17.69 -8.23
C PHE A 298 -29.30 17.45 -7.72
N LYS A 299 -29.17 17.24 -6.41
CA LYS A 299 -27.89 17.11 -5.71
C LYS A 299 -27.63 15.67 -5.28
N TYR A 300 -26.37 15.36 -4.94
CA TYR A 300 -26.01 14.01 -4.49
C TYR A 300 -26.73 13.60 -3.20
N LYS A 301 -27.03 14.54 -2.28
CA LYS A 301 -27.82 14.22 -1.07
C LYS A 301 -29.21 13.65 -1.36
N ASP A 302 -29.74 13.91 -2.55
CA ASP A 302 -31.05 13.43 -2.97
C ASP A 302 -30.97 11.99 -3.52
N CYS A 303 -29.79 11.37 -3.59
CA CYS A 303 -29.51 10.10 -4.26
C CYS A 303 -29.32 8.88 -3.34
N GLN A 304 -29.58 8.97 -2.02
CA GLN A 304 -29.32 7.86 -1.09
C GLN A 304 -30.07 6.57 -1.49
N LYS A 305 -31.36 6.68 -1.84
CA LYS A 305 -32.16 5.53 -2.29
C LYS A 305 -31.53 4.84 -3.50
N GLU A 306 -31.01 5.62 -4.43
CA GLU A 306 -30.35 5.12 -5.63
C GLU A 306 -28.97 4.52 -5.33
N MET A 307 -28.23 5.07 -4.37
CA MET A 307 -27.00 4.44 -3.83
C MET A 307 -27.31 3.06 -3.22
N ASP A 308 -28.41 2.94 -2.48
CA ASP A 308 -28.82 1.67 -1.87
C ASP A 308 -29.09 0.60 -2.94
N LEU A 309 -29.66 0.99 -4.10
CA LEU A 309 -29.87 0.08 -5.24
C LEU A 309 -28.54 -0.36 -5.89
N VAL A 310 -27.59 0.57 -6.05
CA VAL A 310 -26.26 0.26 -6.60
C VAL A 310 -25.50 -0.68 -5.66
N ASN A 311 -25.51 -0.41 -4.36
CA ASN A 311 -24.87 -1.24 -3.34
C ASN A 311 -25.49 -2.65 -3.31
N LYS A 312 -26.83 -2.73 -3.29
CA LYS A 312 -27.55 -4.01 -3.36
C LYS A 312 -27.14 -4.83 -4.58
N ALA A 313 -27.19 -4.22 -5.77
CA ALA A 313 -26.83 -4.87 -7.03
C ALA A 313 -25.39 -5.37 -7.01
N PHE A 314 -24.44 -4.51 -6.60
CA PHE A 314 -23.03 -4.85 -6.53
C PHE A 314 -22.77 -6.04 -5.58
N ILE A 315 -23.33 -5.99 -4.38
CA ILE A 315 -23.10 -7.03 -3.36
C ILE A 315 -23.72 -8.36 -3.80
N GLU A 316 -24.95 -8.36 -4.34
CA GLU A 316 -25.58 -9.60 -4.83
C GLU A 316 -24.71 -10.29 -5.89
N ILE A 317 -24.20 -9.55 -6.87
CA ILE A 317 -23.35 -10.11 -7.94
C ILE A 317 -22.04 -10.68 -7.36
N MET A 318 -21.46 -10.00 -6.37
CA MET A 318 -20.25 -10.49 -5.68
C MET A 318 -20.51 -11.75 -4.85
N ILE A 319 -21.73 -11.91 -4.28
CA ILE A 319 -22.15 -13.13 -3.56
C ILE A 319 -22.46 -14.29 -4.51
N GLU A 320 -23.07 -14.00 -5.67
CA GLU A 320 -23.38 -14.98 -6.72
C GLU A 320 -22.10 -15.61 -7.29
N GLY A 321 -21.08 -14.78 -7.53
CA GLY A 321 -19.81 -15.22 -8.09
C GLY A 321 -19.88 -15.53 -9.59
N ASP A 322 -18.83 -16.14 -10.12
CA ASP A 322 -18.77 -16.56 -11.52
C ASP A 322 -19.71 -17.75 -11.81
N ALA A 323 -19.79 -18.17 -13.07
CA ALA A 323 -20.63 -19.29 -13.50
C ALA A 323 -20.32 -20.63 -12.78
N ASN A 324 -19.17 -20.75 -12.12
CA ASN A 324 -18.75 -21.92 -11.34
C ASN A 324 -18.81 -21.68 -9.82
N GLY A 325 -19.36 -20.53 -9.37
CA GLY A 325 -19.47 -20.14 -7.97
C GLY A 325 -18.19 -19.56 -7.35
N ARG A 326 -17.19 -19.21 -8.17
CA ARG A 326 -15.95 -18.55 -7.69
C ARG A 326 -16.25 -17.08 -7.40
N GLY A 327 -15.79 -16.58 -6.25
CA GLY A 327 -15.88 -15.15 -5.96
C GLY A 327 -15.12 -14.31 -7.01
N PHE A 328 -15.69 -13.17 -7.41
CA PHE A 328 -14.99 -12.22 -8.28
C PHE A 328 -13.78 -11.63 -7.57
N GLN A 329 -12.70 -11.47 -8.31
CA GLN A 329 -11.42 -10.96 -7.77
C GLN A 329 -11.36 -9.44 -7.82
N TYR A 330 -12.03 -8.86 -8.81
CA TYR A 330 -12.06 -7.42 -9.08
C TYR A 330 -13.50 -6.90 -9.26
N PRO A 331 -13.71 -5.59 -9.15
CA PRO A 331 -12.80 -4.69 -8.44
C PRO A 331 -12.75 -5.11 -6.96
N ILE A 332 -11.63 -4.86 -6.28
CA ILE A 332 -11.54 -5.05 -4.83
C ILE A 332 -12.36 -3.94 -4.17
N PRO A 333 -13.48 -4.25 -3.48
CA PRO A 333 -14.32 -3.25 -2.88
C PRO A 333 -13.81 -2.89 -1.49
N THR A 334 -13.92 -1.60 -1.17
CA THR A 334 -13.67 -1.05 0.17
C THR A 334 -14.89 -0.28 0.62
N TYR A 335 -15.44 -0.64 1.79
CA TYR A 335 -16.55 0.08 2.40
C TYR A 335 -16.07 0.91 3.60
N SER A 336 -16.63 2.10 3.70
CA SER A 336 -16.36 3.05 4.77
C SER A 336 -17.24 2.76 6.00
N ILE A 337 -16.62 2.53 7.16
CA ILE A 337 -17.33 2.39 8.43
C ILE A 337 -17.20 3.70 9.20
N THR A 338 -18.26 4.50 9.16
CA THR A 338 -18.35 5.81 9.80
C THR A 338 -19.06 5.74 11.15
N LYS A 339 -18.99 6.81 11.95
CA LYS A 339 -19.64 6.90 13.27
C LYS A 339 -21.16 6.79 13.21
N ASP A 340 -21.73 7.18 12.07
CA ASP A 340 -23.16 7.15 11.76
C ASP A 340 -23.57 5.92 10.93
N PHE A 341 -22.68 4.94 10.75
CA PHE A 341 -23.01 3.70 10.05
C PHE A 341 -24.20 3.01 10.71
N ASP A 342 -25.25 2.76 9.93
CA ASP A 342 -26.45 2.06 10.41
C ASP A 342 -26.16 0.56 10.57
N TRP A 343 -26.12 0.08 11.81
CA TRP A 343 -25.95 -1.34 12.15
C TRP A 343 -27.27 -2.11 12.25
N SER A 344 -28.40 -1.48 11.91
CA SER A 344 -29.72 -2.11 12.00
C SER A 344 -29.91 -3.24 10.99
N ASP A 345 -30.96 -4.03 11.19
CA ASP A 345 -31.23 -5.22 10.39
C ASP A 345 -31.89 -4.86 9.04
N THR A 346 -31.14 -4.20 8.15
CA THR A 346 -31.57 -3.83 6.80
C THR A 346 -31.17 -4.91 5.77
N GLU A 347 -31.85 -4.95 4.63
CA GLU A 347 -31.51 -5.87 3.53
C GLU A 347 -30.05 -5.70 3.07
N ASN A 348 -29.61 -4.46 2.87
CA ASN A 348 -28.24 -4.17 2.44
C ASN A 348 -27.19 -4.55 3.48
N ASN A 349 -27.46 -4.36 4.78
CA ASN A 349 -26.55 -4.83 5.84
C ASN A 349 -26.43 -6.36 5.86
N ARG A 350 -27.55 -7.08 5.75
CA ARG A 350 -27.52 -8.55 5.64
C ARG A 350 -26.65 -9.00 4.47
N LEU A 351 -26.81 -8.37 3.31
CA LEU A 351 -26.04 -8.67 2.11
C LEU A 351 -24.55 -8.36 2.30
N LEU A 352 -24.20 -7.17 2.79
CA LEU A 352 -22.80 -6.74 2.99
C LEU A 352 -22.05 -7.72 3.89
N PHE A 353 -22.65 -8.10 5.03
CA PHE A 353 -22.00 -8.98 5.98
C PHE A 353 -22.11 -10.47 5.61
N GLU A 354 -23.07 -10.87 4.76
CA GLU A 354 -23.09 -12.20 4.13
C GLU A 354 -21.97 -12.35 3.10
N MET A 355 -21.74 -11.32 2.27
CA MET A 355 -20.59 -11.27 1.36
C MET A 355 -19.27 -11.35 2.13
N THR A 356 -19.18 -10.61 3.24
CA THR A 356 -18.02 -10.58 4.13
C THR A 356 -17.77 -11.94 4.76
N SER A 357 -18.78 -12.58 5.33
CA SER A 357 -18.64 -13.88 5.96
C SER A 357 -18.26 -14.97 4.96
N LYS A 358 -18.85 -14.95 3.75
CA LYS A 358 -18.67 -15.98 2.72
C LYS A 358 -17.34 -15.89 1.98
N TYR A 359 -16.97 -14.70 1.52
CA TYR A 359 -15.82 -14.49 0.64
C TYR A 359 -14.74 -13.58 1.23
N GLY A 360 -14.92 -13.04 2.44
CA GLY A 360 -13.95 -12.12 3.03
C GLY A 360 -13.80 -10.78 2.31
N THR A 361 -14.80 -10.42 1.52
CA THR A 361 -14.88 -9.13 0.81
C THR A 361 -16.08 -8.39 1.40
N PRO A 362 -15.95 -7.10 1.73
CA PRO A 362 -14.96 -6.13 1.26
C PRO A 362 -13.78 -5.95 2.21
N TYR A 363 -12.93 -4.98 1.88
CA TYR A 363 -12.12 -4.27 2.86
C TYR A 363 -12.99 -3.28 3.65
N PHE A 364 -12.67 -3.08 4.93
CA PHE A 364 -13.29 -2.04 5.74
C PHE A 364 -12.28 -0.94 6.05
N SER A 365 -12.69 0.31 5.81
CA SER A 365 -11.99 1.49 6.27
C SER A 365 -12.61 1.96 7.58
N ASN A 366 -11.82 2.03 8.65
CA ASN A 366 -12.28 2.47 9.96
C ASN A 366 -12.24 4.00 10.05
N TYR A 367 -13.38 4.67 10.23
CA TYR A 367 -13.47 6.12 10.52
C TYR A 367 -14.06 6.41 11.90
N ILE A 368 -14.29 5.39 12.72
CA ILE A 368 -14.87 5.59 14.06
C ILE A 368 -13.79 6.12 15.00
N ASN A 369 -12.66 5.41 15.09
CA ASN A 369 -11.57 5.72 16.02
C ASN A 369 -10.22 6.02 15.33
N SER A 370 -10.18 6.01 14.01
CA SER A 370 -8.96 6.40 13.30
C SER A 370 -8.86 7.92 13.18
N ASP A 371 -7.64 8.42 12.94
CA ASP A 371 -7.38 9.82 12.60
C ASP A 371 -7.89 10.23 11.19
N MET A 372 -8.76 9.44 10.54
CA MET A 372 -9.23 9.66 9.16
C MET A 372 -10.63 10.26 9.15
N GLU A 373 -10.88 11.20 8.24
CA GLU A 373 -12.22 11.63 7.86
C GLU A 373 -12.62 11.00 6.51
N PRO A 374 -13.92 10.76 6.24
CA PRO A 374 -14.37 10.19 4.96
C PRO A 374 -13.88 10.95 3.72
N SER A 375 -13.67 12.27 3.83
CA SER A 375 -13.12 13.10 2.76
C SER A 375 -11.64 12.82 2.44
N ASP A 376 -10.88 12.22 3.36
CA ASP A 376 -9.43 12.00 3.21
C ASP A 376 -9.10 10.81 2.28
N VAL A 377 -10.00 9.82 2.20
CA VAL A 377 -9.79 8.53 1.50
C VAL A 377 -10.13 8.58 0.01
N ARG A 378 -10.51 9.75 -0.52
CA ARG A 378 -10.49 9.94 -1.98
C ARG A 378 -9.09 9.83 -2.59
N SER A 379 -8.06 9.69 -1.74
CA SER A 379 -6.68 9.37 -2.11
C SER A 379 -6.45 7.85 -2.14
N MET A 380 -6.58 7.20 -3.31
CA MET A 380 -6.87 5.76 -3.44
C MET A 380 -5.67 4.78 -3.40
N CYS A 381 -6.06 3.52 -3.14
CA CYS A 381 -5.36 2.21 -3.16
C CYS A 381 -4.82 1.72 -1.80
N CYS A 382 -4.33 2.62 -0.98
CA CYS A 382 -3.70 2.30 0.30
C CYS A 382 -3.69 3.61 1.10
N ARG A 383 -4.11 3.58 2.39
CA ARG A 383 -4.23 4.74 3.31
C ARG A 383 -3.31 5.90 2.92
N LEU A 384 -3.76 7.15 3.00
CA LEU A 384 -2.85 8.30 2.90
C LEU A 384 -3.07 9.23 4.08
N ARG A 385 -2.18 9.17 5.09
CA ARG A 385 -2.08 10.16 6.15
C ARG A 385 -1.38 11.39 5.56
N LEU A 386 -2.15 12.17 4.82
CA LEU A 386 -1.72 13.43 4.23
C LEU A 386 -1.62 14.48 5.34
N ASP A 387 -0.46 15.11 5.50
CA ASP A 387 -0.49 16.49 6.01
C ASP A 387 -1.12 17.35 4.91
N LEU A 388 -2.43 17.53 5.00
CA LEU A 388 -3.22 18.31 4.06
C LEU A 388 -2.67 19.73 3.88
N ARG A 389 -1.86 20.26 4.81
CA ARG A 389 -1.22 21.59 4.69
C ARG A 389 -0.20 21.64 3.57
N GLU A 390 0.61 20.59 3.40
CA GLU A 390 1.64 20.52 2.34
C GLU A 390 1.02 20.28 0.97
N LEU A 391 -0.02 19.46 0.90
CA LEU A 391 -0.74 19.26 -0.36
C LEU A 391 -1.51 20.52 -0.76
N ARG A 392 -2.13 21.25 0.19
CA ARG A 392 -2.76 22.57 -0.05
C ARG A 392 -1.80 23.60 -0.62
N LYS A 393 -0.52 23.59 -0.21
CA LYS A 393 0.51 24.50 -0.76
C LYS A 393 0.85 24.19 -2.22
N LYS A 394 0.78 22.91 -2.63
CA LYS A 394 1.14 22.46 -3.99
C LYS A 394 -0.05 22.36 -4.95
N SER A 395 -1.25 22.00 -4.47
CA SER A 395 -2.43 21.75 -5.32
C SER A 395 -3.33 22.97 -5.53
N GLY A 396 -3.05 24.12 -4.89
CA GLY A 396 -3.75 25.38 -5.18
C GLY A 396 -5.24 25.41 -4.81
N GLY A 397 -5.73 24.48 -3.98
CA GLY A 397 -7.11 24.45 -3.53
C GLY A 397 -7.58 23.06 -3.08
N PHE A 398 -8.65 23.04 -2.29
CA PHE A 398 -9.23 21.82 -1.69
C PHE A 398 -9.89 20.86 -2.69
N PHE A 399 -10.08 21.28 -3.94
CA PHE A 399 -10.91 20.56 -4.91
C PHE A 399 -10.06 19.88 -5.99
N GLY A 400 -10.15 18.54 -6.05
CA GLY A 400 -9.65 17.72 -7.16
C GLY A 400 -8.33 16.98 -6.92
N SER A 401 -7.56 17.32 -5.88
CA SER A 401 -6.26 16.66 -5.65
C SER A 401 -6.35 15.32 -4.90
N GLY A 402 -7.44 15.03 -4.18
CA GLY A 402 -7.61 13.73 -3.51
C GLY A 402 -7.75 12.57 -4.51
N GLU A 403 -8.66 12.72 -5.47
CA GLU A 403 -9.05 11.70 -6.48
C GLU A 403 -7.99 11.40 -7.57
N SER A 404 -6.81 12.00 -7.49
CA SER A 404 -5.75 11.95 -8.51
C SER A 404 -4.36 11.76 -7.88
N THR A 405 -4.32 10.89 -6.89
CA THR A 405 -3.12 10.51 -6.13
C THR A 405 -2.79 9.04 -6.40
N GLY A 406 -1.59 8.65 -6.04
CA GLY A 406 -1.07 7.31 -6.26
C GLY A 406 0.40 7.28 -5.89
N SER A 407 1.13 6.29 -6.39
CA SER A 407 2.57 6.21 -6.17
C SER A 407 3.32 6.09 -7.50
N ILE A 408 4.42 6.82 -7.60
CA ILE A 408 5.36 6.74 -8.72
C ILE A 408 6.18 5.44 -8.65
N GLY A 409 6.38 4.90 -7.47
CA GLY A 409 7.19 3.73 -7.25
C GLY A 409 7.26 3.36 -5.78
N VAL A 410 7.46 2.07 -5.54
CA VAL A 410 7.69 1.50 -4.21
C VAL A 410 9.09 0.93 -4.16
N VAL A 411 9.80 1.19 -3.06
CA VAL A 411 11.06 0.52 -2.72
C VAL A 411 10.95 -0.06 -1.31
N THR A 412 11.16 -1.36 -1.18
CA THR A 412 11.11 -2.06 0.11
C THR A 412 12.51 -2.34 0.64
N ILE A 413 12.77 -1.92 1.87
CA ILE A 413 14.05 -2.13 2.55
C ILE A 413 14.06 -3.51 3.22
N ASN A 414 15.18 -4.23 3.08
CA ASN A 414 15.42 -5.51 3.74
C ASN A 414 15.92 -5.28 5.18
N LEU A 415 15.01 -5.10 6.13
CA LEU A 415 15.38 -4.84 7.53
C LEU A 415 16.12 -6.01 8.22
N PRO A 416 15.73 -7.30 8.03
CA PRO A 416 16.45 -8.43 8.62
C PRO A 416 17.94 -8.43 8.27
N ARG A 417 18.26 -8.14 7.01
CA ARG A 417 19.65 -8.01 6.54
C ARG A 417 20.42 -6.93 7.30
N ILE A 418 19.78 -5.78 7.51
CA ILE A 418 20.42 -4.64 8.20
C ILE A 418 20.73 -5.03 9.64
N ALA A 419 19.76 -5.60 10.37
CA ALA A 419 19.94 -6.04 11.75
C ALA A 419 21.02 -7.12 11.89
N TYR A 420 21.00 -8.13 11.02
CA TYR A 420 22.00 -9.20 11.03
C TYR A 420 23.44 -8.67 10.87
N LEU A 421 23.63 -7.69 9.97
CA LEU A 421 24.94 -7.10 9.70
C LEU A 421 25.38 -6.06 10.73
N ALA A 422 24.45 -5.50 11.50
CA ALA A 422 24.76 -4.46 12.47
C ALA A 422 25.56 -5.03 13.66
N ALA A 423 26.47 -4.21 14.18
CA ALA A 423 27.17 -4.52 15.43
C ALA A 423 26.28 -4.26 16.65
N ASP A 424 25.56 -3.14 16.60
CA ASP A 424 24.68 -2.61 17.64
C ASP A 424 23.56 -1.77 16.99
N GLU A 425 22.68 -1.23 17.83
CA GLU A 425 21.55 -0.40 17.40
C GLU A 425 21.98 0.87 16.65
N ALA A 426 23.08 1.50 17.03
CA ALA A 426 23.58 2.70 16.36
C ALA A 426 24.08 2.38 14.94
N ASP A 427 24.79 1.26 14.75
CA ASP A 427 25.18 0.79 13.41
C ASP A 427 23.96 0.38 12.57
N PHE A 428 22.90 -0.15 13.19
CA PHE A 428 21.63 -0.44 12.50
C PHE A 428 21.03 0.83 11.89
N TYR A 429 20.85 1.89 12.67
CA TYR A 429 20.25 3.14 12.17
C TYR A 429 21.11 3.78 11.08
N LYS A 430 22.44 3.76 11.23
CA LYS A 430 23.36 4.25 10.18
C LYS A 430 23.21 3.49 8.86
N ARG A 431 23.01 2.18 8.91
CA ARG A 431 22.80 1.34 7.73
C ARG A 431 21.41 1.54 7.13
N LEU A 432 20.40 1.69 7.99
CA LEU A 432 19.04 2.03 7.58
C LEU A 432 19.01 3.37 6.84
N ASP A 433 19.63 4.42 7.39
CA ASP A 433 19.74 5.73 6.75
C ASP A 433 20.36 5.63 5.37
N ARG A 434 21.49 4.92 5.25
CA ARG A 434 22.12 4.70 3.95
C ARG A 434 21.18 4.02 2.95
N MET A 435 20.41 3.02 3.37
CA MET A 435 19.47 2.34 2.48
C MET A 435 18.28 3.24 2.12
N MET A 436 17.77 4.03 3.07
CA MET A 436 16.72 5.02 2.82
C MET A 436 17.18 6.10 1.83
N ASP A 437 18.42 6.57 1.92
CA ASP A 437 18.98 7.56 0.99
C ASP A 437 19.04 7.03 -0.43
N ILE A 438 19.48 5.77 -0.59
CA ILE A 438 19.51 5.10 -1.89
C ILE A 438 18.09 4.89 -2.42
N ALA A 439 17.16 4.45 -1.57
CA ALA A 439 15.75 4.28 -1.94
C ALA A 439 15.12 5.60 -2.39
N ALA A 440 15.27 6.68 -1.62
CA ALA A 440 14.73 8.00 -1.93
C ALA A 440 15.28 8.55 -3.25
N ARG A 441 16.59 8.43 -3.48
CA ARG A 441 17.25 8.83 -4.73
C ARG A 441 16.78 8.01 -5.93
N SER A 442 16.54 6.70 -5.74
CA SER A 442 15.97 5.85 -6.81
C SER A 442 14.56 6.29 -7.20
N LEU A 443 13.71 6.62 -6.22
CA LEU A 443 12.35 7.10 -6.45
C LEU A 443 12.34 8.47 -7.13
N LYS A 444 13.26 9.37 -6.73
CA LYS A 444 13.44 10.67 -7.42
C LYS A 444 13.86 10.48 -8.87
N THR A 445 14.83 9.59 -9.12
CA THR A 445 15.30 9.25 -10.48
C THR A 445 14.17 8.70 -11.34
N LYS A 446 13.37 7.78 -10.79
CA LYS A 446 12.17 7.24 -11.44
C LYS A 446 11.18 8.34 -11.79
N ARG A 447 10.82 9.20 -10.82
CA ARG A 447 9.90 10.33 -11.02
C ARG A 447 10.36 11.26 -12.14
N ASN A 448 11.61 11.70 -12.13
CA ASN A 448 12.16 12.58 -13.15
C ASN A 448 12.08 11.92 -14.55
N THR A 449 12.42 10.63 -14.62
CA THR A 449 12.42 9.88 -15.88
C THR A 449 11.02 9.77 -16.46
N ILE A 450 10.04 9.30 -15.67
CA ILE A 450 8.67 9.13 -16.18
C ILE A 450 7.97 10.47 -16.40
N THR A 451 8.28 11.52 -15.62
CA THR A 451 7.75 12.87 -15.88
C THR A 451 8.24 13.38 -17.23
N LYS A 452 9.52 13.17 -17.56
CA LYS A 452 10.04 13.51 -18.89
C LYS A 452 9.29 12.74 -20.00
N LEU A 453 9.11 11.42 -19.83
CA LEU A 453 8.40 10.59 -20.81
C LEU A 453 6.91 10.98 -20.95
N LEU A 454 6.28 11.45 -19.87
CA LEU A 454 4.93 12.00 -19.88
C LEU A 454 4.85 13.26 -20.77
N GLU A 455 5.78 14.20 -20.60
CA GLU A 455 5.86 15.41 -21.42
C GLU A 455 6.23 15.12 -22.89
N GLU A 456 7.02 14.08 -23.14
CA GLU A 456 7.35 13.60 -24.49
C GLU A 456 6.19 12.83 -25.16
N GLY A 457 5.09 12.58 -24.44
CA GLY A 457 3.87 11.99 -24.98
C GLY A 457 3.77 10.47 -24.92
N LEU A 458 4.59 9.80 -24.11
CA LEU A 458 4.56 8.33 -23.96
C LEU A 458 3.30 7.83 -23.24
N TYR A 459 2.70 8.64 -22.36
CA TYR A 459 1.49 8.29 -21.58
C TYR A 459 0.33 9.25 -21.93
N PRO A 460 -0.22 9.16 -23.15
CA PRO A 460 -1.20 10.13 -23.62
C PRO A 460 -2.48 10.18 -22.77
N TYR A 461 -2.98 9.03 -22.32
CA TYR A 461 -4.20 9.01 -21.51
C TYR A 461 -3.93 9.52 -20.10
N THR A 462 -2.83 9.10 -19.48
CA THR A 462 -2.37 9.63 -18.19
C THR A 462 -2.18 11.15 -18.27
N LYS A 463 -1.57 11.68 -19.34
CA LYS A 463 -1.42 13.13 -19.52
C LYS A 463 -2.77 13.85 -19.60
N HIS A 464 -3.77 13.24 -20.24
CA HIS A 464 -5.09 13.85 -20.39
C HIS A 464 -5.89 13.87 -19.07
N TYR A 465 -5.98 12.73 -18.38
CA TYR A 465 -6.80 12.63 -17.16
C TYR A 465 -6.05 13.12 -15.92
N LEU A 466 -4.78 12.75 -15.77
CA LEU A 466 -4.00 13.09 -14.57
C LEU A 466 -3.21 14.40 -14.73
N GLY A 467 -2.70 14.69 -15.91
CA GLY A 467 -1.95 15.93 -16.21
C GLY A 467 -0.51 15.95 -15.68
N THR A 468 -0.30 15.65 -14.40
CA THR A 468 1.00 15.70 -13.72
C THR A 468 1.11 14.68 -12.59
N PHE A 469 2.34 14.29 -12.26
CA PHE A 469 2.67 13.43 -11.12
C PHE A 469 2.88 14.18 -9.80
N ALA A 470 2.61 15.50 -9.74
CA ALA A 470 2.86 16.32 -8.56
C ALA A 470 2.18 15.81 -7.28
N ASN A 471 1.00 15.20 -7.39
CA ASN A 471 0.24 14.65 -6.26
C ASN A 471 0.54 13.17 -5.98
N HIS A 472 1.45 12.55 -6.75
CA HIS A 472 1.83 11.16 -6.52
C HIS A 472 2.96 11.07 -5.50
N PHE A 473 2.96 10.00 -4.73
CA PHE A 473 3.94 9.69 -3.70
C PHE A 473 5.14 8.93 -4.24
N SER A 474 6.23 9.02 -3.50
CA SER A 474 7.42 8.18 -3.62
C SER A 474 7.47 7.30 -2.38
N THR A 475 7.21 6.01 -2.54
CA THR A 475 6.90 5.12 -1.43
C THR A 475 8.10 4.30 -1.00
N ILE A 476 8.44 4.39 0.28
CA ILE A 476 9.42 3.51 0.92
C ILE A 476 8.66 2.58 1.85
N GLY A 477 8.89 1.28 1.70
CA GLY A 477 8.32 0.26 2.57
C GLY A 477 9.39 -0.59 3.22
N LEU A 478 8.95 -1.56 4.01
CA LEU A 478 9.81 -2.50 4.72
C LEU A 478 9.21 -3.90 4.73
N VAL A 479 10.04 -4.88 5.03
CA VAL A 479 9.62 -6.26 5.27
C VAL A 479 10.45 -6.88 6.39
N GLY A 480 9.88 -7.84 7.11
CA GLY A 480 10.60 -8.66 8.07
C GLY A 480 10.93 -7.95 9.38
N MET A 481 10.09 -7.03 9.87
CA MET A 481 10.34 -6.42 11.19
C MET A 481 10.43 -7.47 12.30
N ASN A 482 9.64 -8.54 12.20
CA ASN A 482 9.73 -9.67 13.11
C ASN A 482 11.12 -10.31 13.13
N GLU A 483 11.64 -10.66 11.95
CA GLU A 483 12.98 -11.26 11.84
C GLU A 483 14.10 -10.22 12.08
N THR A 484 13.80 -8.93 11.97
CA THR A 484 14.73 -7.86 12.34
C THR A 484 15.04 -7.92 13.84
N GLY A 485 14.03 -8.10 14.69
CA GLY A 485 14.24 -8.30 16.13
C GLY A 485 15.05 -9.56 16.44
N LEU A 486 14.74 -10.67 15.76
CA LEU A 486 15.46 -11.94 15.93
C LEU A 486 16.94 -11.84 15.53
N ASN A 487 17.25 -11.12 14.44
CA ASN A 487 18.61 -10.96 13.95
C ASN A 487 19.38 -9.81 14.62
N ALA A 488 18.71 -8.92 15.35
CA ALA A 488 19.34 -7.83 16.09
C ALA A 488 20.06 -8.39 17.33
N LYS A 489 21.40 -8.33 17.33
CA LYS A 489 22.24 -8.89 18.41
C LYS A 489 21.98 -8.30 19.80
N TRP A 490 21.39 -7.12 19.87
CA TRP A 490 21.02 -6.42 21.11
C TRP A 490 19.58 -6.69 21.57
N ILE A 491 18.75 -7.36 20.75
CA ILE A 491 17.36 -7.71 21.07
C ILE A 491 17.21 -9.23 21.14
N GLY A 492 17.43 -9.93 20.02
CA GLY A 492 17.37 -11.39 19.93
C GLY A 492 15.98 -11.98 20.16
N MET A 493 14.92 -11.18 20.01
CA MET A 493 13.53 -11.55 20.26
C MET A 493 12.65 -11.19 19.06
N ASP A 494 11.53 -11.88 18.90
CA ASP A 494 10.56 -11.63 17.84
C ASP A 494 9.56 -10.52 18.24
N LEU A 495 8.62 -10.18 17.35
CA LEU A 495 7.66 -9.07 17.55
C LEU A 495 6.57 -9.36 18.61
N THR A 496 6.57 -10.56 19.20
CA THR A 496 5.65 -10.91 20.29
C THR A 496 6.11 -10.32 21.62
N HIS A 497 7.39 -9.94 21.72
CA HIS A 497 8.01 -9.36 22.91
C HIS A 497 7.92 -7.83 22.88
N LYS A 498 7.69 -7.22 24.06
CA LYS A 498 7.52 -5.76 24.20
C LYS A 498 8.78 -5.00 23.76
N GLU A 499 9.95 -5.54 24.04
CA GLU A 499 11.24 -4.99 23.66
C GLU A 499 11.35 -4.81 22.14
N THR A 500 10.94 -5.82 21.37
CA THR A 500 10.91 -5.76 19.90
C THR A 500 9.80 -4.84 19.39
N GLN A 501 8.66 -4.78 20.08
CA GLN A 501 7.57 -3.88 19.72
C GLN A 501 7.97 -2.41 19.86
N GLU A 502 8.65 -2.03 20.95
CA GLU A 502 9.16 -0.67 21.13
C GLU A 502 10.25 -0.34 20.11
N PHE A 503 11.19 -1.26 19.87
CA PHE A 503 12.17 -1.10 18.79
C PHE A 503 11.51 -0.92 17.41
N ALA A 504 10.48 -1.71 17.10
CA ALA A 504 9.74 -1.56 15.84
C ALA A 504 9.07 -0.19 15.73
N LYS A 505 8.47 0.34 16.82
CA LYS A 505 7.90 1.69 16.85
C LYS A 505 8.98 2.76 16.60
N ASP A 506 10.14 2.62 17.22
CA ASP A 506 11.27 3.54 17.05
C ASP A 506 11.81 3.52 15.62
N VAL A 507 11.95 2.34 15.02
CA VAL A 507 12.34 2.21 13.60
C VAL A 507 11.31 2.85 12.68
N LEU A 508 10.02 2.58 12.88
CA LEU A 508 8.95 3.18 12.06
C LEU A 508 8.93 4.70 12.18
N ASN A 509 9.07 5.25 13.40
CA ASN A 509 9.15 6.70 13.62
C ASN A 509 10.41 7.31 13.01
N HIS A 510 11.56 6.65 13.12
CA HIS A 510 12.80 7.07 12.46
C HIS A 510 12.64 7.14 10.95
N MET A 511 12.06 6.10 10.33
CA MET A 511 11.78 6.10 8.90
C MET A 511 10.84 7.25 8.51
N ARG A 512 9.79 7.52 9.28
CA ARG A 512 8.89 8.66 9.02
C ARG A 512 9.61 10.00 9.07
N ASN A 513 10.50 10.20 10.03
CA ASN A 513 11.28 11.43 10.13
C ASN A 513 12.18 11.61 8.90
N ARG A 514 12.88 10.55 8.48
CA ARG A 514 13.69 10.56 7.24
C ARG A 514 12.86 10.87 6.00
N LEU A 515 11.63 10.35 5.91
CA LEU A 515 10.72 10.70 4.81
C LEU A 515 10.41 12.19 4.78
N SER A 516 10.19 12.82 5.94
CA SER A 516 10.00 14.28 6.03
C SER A 516 11.20 15.03 5.47
N ASP A 517 12.42 14.63 5.83
CA ASP A 517 13.65 15.24 5.32
C ASP A 517 13.71 15.15 3.78
N TYR A 518 13.36 13.99 3.20
CA TYR A 518 13.34 13.82 1.74
C TYR A 518 12.27 14.66 1.05
N GLN A 519 11.13 14.92 1.70
CA GLN A 519 10.11 15.82 1.14
C GLN A 519 10.64 17.25 1.03
N GLU A 520 11.39 17.71 2.03
CA GLU A 520 12.04 19.02 2.02
C GLU A 520 13.18 19.07 1.00
N GLU A 521 14.01 18.03 0.94
CA GLU A 521 15.19 17.96 0.05
C GLU A 521 14.78 17.89 -1.43
N TYR A 522 13.86 16.99 -1.79
CA TYR A 522 13.51 16.73 -3.18
C TYR A 522 12.29 17.51 -3.68
N GLY A 523 11.52 18.10 -2.78
CA GLY A 523 10.26 18.77 -3.10
C GLY A 523 9.16 17.82 -3.59
N ASP A 524 9.25 16.52 -3.28
CA ASP A 524 8.26 15.50 -3.66
C ASP A 524 7.52 14.96 -2.43
N LEU A 525 6.40 14.28 -2.62
CA LEU A 525 5.67 13.62 -1.55
C LEU A 525 6.27 12.24 -1.28
N TYR A 526 6.50 11.90 -0.01
CA TYR A 526 7.04 10.61 0.42
C TYR A 526 6.15 9.98 1.48
N ASN A 527 6.01 8.66 1.45
CA ASN A 527 5.18 7.91 2.39
C ASN A 527 5.83 6.57 2.79
N LEU A 528 5.48 6.12 3.99
CA LEU A 528 5.84 4.83 4.56
C LEU A 528 4.71 3.82 4.29
N GLU A 529 5.06 2.66 3.74
CA GLU A 529 4.11 1.58 3.42
C GLU A 529 4.43 0.26 4.12
N ALA A 530 3.39 -0.42 4.60
CA ALA A 530 3.48 -1.81 5.05
C ALA A 530 3.40 -2.72 3.82
N THR A 531 4.53 -2.88 3.13
CA THR A 531 4.57 -3.58 1.83
C THR A 531 3.92 -4.97 1.93
N PRO A 532 2.96 -5.34 1.05
CA PRO A 532 2.34 -6.68 1.00
C PRO A 532 3.30 -7.83 0.67
N ALA A 533 4.48 -7.48 0.12
CA ALA A 533 5.64 -8.34 -0.09
C ALA A 533 5.36 -9.75 -0.66
N GLU A 534 4.47 -9.85 -1.66
CA GLU A 534 4.07 -11.12 -2.30
C GLU A 534 5.29 -11.95 -2.74
N SER A 535 6.13 -11.38 -3.60
CA SER A 535 7.37 -12.00 -4.06
C SER A 535 8.57 -11.52 -3.25
N THR A 536 8.51 -10.28 -2.74
CA THR A 536 9.64 -9.62 -2.06
C THR A 536 10.07 -10.35 -0.80
N ALA A 537 9.12 -10.81 0.03
CA ALA A 537 9.43 -11.54 1.26
C ALA A 537 10.24 -12.81 1.00
N TYR A 538 9.81 -13.60 0.00
CA TYR A 538 10.50 -14.83 -0.43
C TYR A 538 11.85 -14.53 -1.09
N ARG A 539 11.89 -13.57 -2.02
CA ARG A 539 13.10 -13.22 -2.76
C ARG A 539 14.23 -12.79 -1.83
N LEU A 540 13.94 -11.88 -0.90
CA LEU A 540 14.93 -11.33 0.01
C LEU A 540 15.45 -12.42 0.96
N ALA A 541 14.57 -13.18 1.61
CA ALA A 541 14.96 -14.28 2.51
C ALA A 541 15.80 -15.35 1.79
N LYS A 542 15.43 -15.73 0.56
CA LYS A 542 16.18 -16.71 -0.25
C LYS A 542 17.59 -16.23 -0.59
N HIS A 543 17.74 -14.98 -1.03
CA HIS A 543 19.05 -14.39 -1.30
C HIS A 543 19.86 -14.27 -0.01
N ASP A 544 19.19 -13.99 1.10
CA ASP A 544 19.82 -13.81 2.39
C ASP A 544 20.40 -15.09 2.94
N LYS A 545 19.62 -16.16 3.00
CA LYS A 545 20.10 -17.49 3.40
C LYS A 545 21.20 -18.03 2.50
N LYS A 546 21.16 -17.75 1.20
CA LYS A 546 22.24 -18.15 0.29
C LYS A 546 23.58 -17.50 0.64
N ARG A 547 23.55 -16.23 1.07
CA ARG A 547 24.77 -15.45 1.34
C ARG A 547 25.23 -15.54 2.79
N TYR A 548 24.30 -15.69 3.73
CA TYR A 548 24.54 -15.76 5.17
C TYR A 548 23.67 -16.91 5.72
N PRO A 549 24.18 -18.15 5.71
CA PRO A 549 23.39 -19.33 6.05
C PRO A 549 22.77 -19.32 7.46
N ASP A 550 23.35 -18.55 8.37
CA ASP A 550 22.97 -18.38 9.77
C ASP A 550 21.98 -17.21 10.02
N ILE A 551 21.65 -16.40 9.02
CA ILE A 551 20.62 -15.34 9.19
C ILE A 551 19.26 -15.97 9.48
N ILE A 552 18.54 -15.50 10.49
CA ILE A 552 17.25 -16.06 10.88
C ILE A 552 16.16 -15.59 9.92
N THR A 553 15.35 -16.51 9.41
CA THR A 553 14.15 -16.21 8.63
C THR A 553 12.90 -16.69 9.36
N ALA A 554 11.70 -16.41 8.85
CA ALA A 554 10.45 -16.84 9.49
C ALA A 554 10.31 -18.38 9.51
N HIS A 555 10.98 -19.07 8.58
CA HIS A 555 10.95 -20.52 8.48
C HIS A 555 12.23 -21.06 7.84
N ASP A 556 12.95 -21.91 8.56
CA ASP A 556 14.22 -22.49 8.09
C ASP A 556 14.15 -24.00 7.77
N ASP A 557 13.24 -24.74 8.40
CA ASP A 557 13.25 -26.21 8.43
C ASP A 557 12.92 -26.88 7.08
N SER A 558 12.05 -26.27 6.28
CA SER A 558 11.61 -26.85 4.99
C SER A 558 12.53 -26.54 3.80
N GLY A 559 13.55 -25.70 3.98
CA GLY A 559 14.37 -25.16 2.90
C GLY A 559 13.65 -24.10 2.04
N VAL A 560 12.44 -23.69 2.43
CA VAL A 560 11.68 -22.59 1.81
C VAL A 560 11.62 -21.41 2.79
N TYR A 561 12.42 -20.38 2.49
CA TYR A 561 12.62 -19.22 3.38
C TYR A 561 11.74 -18.04 2.98
N TYR A 562 11.13 -17.38 3.96
CA TYR A 562 10.43 -16.11 3.76
C TYR A 562 10.62 -15.19 4.98
N TYR A 563 10.35 -13.90 4.78
CA TYR A 563 10.23 -12.93 5.87
C TYR A 563 8.77 -12.60 6.14
N THR A 564 8.45 -12.31 7.40
CA THR A 564 7.13 -11.86 7.80
C THR A 564 6.81 -10.52 7.15
N ASN A 565 5.56 -10.36 6.71
CA ASN A 565 5.17 -9.21 5.93
C ASN A 565 5.27 -7.91 6.75
N SER A 566 5.94 -6.87 6.22
CA SER A 566 6.05 -5.56 6.89
C SER A 566 6.43 -5.65 8.38
N SER A 567 5.55 -5.18 9.26
CA SER A 567 5.61 -5.32 10.71
C SER A 567 4.43 -6.13 11.29
N HIS A 568 3.96 -7.13 10.53
CA HIS A 568 2.99 -8.11 11.04
C HIS A 568 3.65 -9.02 12.10
N LEU A 569 2.83 -9.60 12.96
CA LEU A 569 3.25 -10.62 13.93
C LEU A 569 3.68 -11.91 13.20
N PRO A 570 4.50 -12.77 13.83
CA PRO A 570 4.77 -14.11 13.32
C PRO A 570 3.47 -14.83 13.00
N VAL A 571 3.38 -15.45 11.82
CA VAL A 571 2.13 -16.05 11.33
C VAL A 571 1.60 -17.20 12.20
N GLY A 572 2.47 -17.83 13.00
CA GLY A 572 2.12 -18.91 13.93
C GLY A 572 1.85 -18.48 15.38
N TYR A 573 1.83 -17.17 15.69
CA TYR A 573 1.84 -16.64 17.06
C TYR A 573 0.61 -17.03 17.91
N THR A 574 -0.55 -16.45 17.61
CA THR A 574 -1.76 -16.61 18.43
C THR A 574 -2.98 -16.93 17.58
N ALA A 575 -3.95 -17.62 18.19
CA ALA A 575 -5.29 -17.75 17.63
C ALA A 575 -6.26 -16.70 18.18
N ASP A 576 -5.84 -15.91 19.18
CA ASP A 576 -6.64 -14.83 19.74
C ASP A 576 -6.51 -13.57 18.88
N ILE A 577 -7.59 -13.18 18.21
CA ILE A 577 -7.59 -11.99 17.35
C ILE A 577 -7.33 -10.71 18.14
N PHE A 578 -7.82 -10.61 19.37
CA PHE A 578 -7.72 -9.38 20.16
C PHE A 578 -6.33 -9.20 20.73
N GLU A 579 -5.66 -10.29 21.13
CA GLU A 579 -4.23 -10.25 21.46
C GLU A 579 -3.40 -9.75 20.27
N ALA A 580 -3.68 -10.21 19.06
CA ALA A 580 -3.00 -9.76 17.85
C ALA A 580 -3.30 -8.29 17.53
N LEU A 581 -4.57 -7.87 17.66
CA LEU A 581 -5.01 -6.50 17.44
C LEU A 581 -4.39 -5.54 18.46
N ASP A 582 -4.32 -5.92 19.73
CA ASP A 582 -3.72 -5.11 20.81
C ASP A 582 -2.27 -4.74 20.49
N ILE A 583 -1.51 -5.64 19.87
CA ILE A 583 -0.13 -5.35 19.45
C ILE A 583 -0.09 -4.59 18.12
N GLN A 584 -0.90 -5.01 17.14
CA GLN A 584 -0.84 -4.48 15.78
C GLN A 584 -1.42 -3.07 15.66
N ASP A 585 -2.39 -2.67 16.49
CA ASP A 585 -3.02 -1.34 16.42
C ASP A 585 -2.00 -0.21 16.51
N ASP A 586 -1.08 -0.31 17.48
CA ASP A 586 -0.05 0.69 17.72
C ASP A 586 0.98 0.75 16.56
N LEU A 587 1.24 -0.36 15.88
CA LEU A 587 2.19 -0.43 14.77
C LEU A 587 1.58 0.02 13.45
N GLN A 588 0.37 -0.46 13.15
CA GLN A 588 -0.34 -0.16 11.89
C GLN A 588 -0.68 1.34 11.79
N THR A 589 -0.91 2.02 12.91
CA THR A 589 -1.18 3.46 12.95
C THR A 589 0.04 4.32 12.60
N LEU A 590 1.27 3.80 12.73
CA LEU A 590 2.50 4.51 12.40
C LEU A 590 2.76 4.61 10.89
N TYR A 591 2.21 3.69 10.09
CA TYR A 591 2.31 3.80 8.63
C TYR A 591 1.52 5.01 8.14
N THR A 592 2.17 5.86 7.35
CA THR A 592 1.50 6.98 6.69
C THR A 592 0.70 6.51 5.48
N SER A 593 0.96 5.29 5.01
CA SER A 593 0.17 4.67 3.96
C SER A 593 0.20 3.14 3.90
N GLY A 594 -0.71 2.56 3.12
CA GLY A 594 -0.70 1.14 2.73
C GLY A 594 -0.46 0.19 3.90
N THR A 595 -1.44 0.12 4.77
CA THR A 595 -1.47 -0.72 5.97
C THR A 595 -2.82 -1.42 6.01
N VAL A 596 -2.82 -2.70 6.40
CA VAL A 596 -4.03 -3.49 6.60
C VAL A 596 -3.77 -4.57 7.66
N PHE A 597 -4.74 -4.76 8.54
CA PHE A 597 -4.81 -5.93 9.41
C PHE A 597 -5.70 -7.00 8.78
N HIS A 598 -5.13 -8.17 8.53
CA HIS A 598 -5.87 -9.30 7.99
C HIS A 598 -6.31 -10.23 9.12
N THR A 599 -7.62 -10.35 9.32
CA THR A 599 -8.22 -11.36 10.19
C THR A 599 -8.30 -12.68 9.42
N PHE A 600 -7.22 -13.48 9.44
CA PHE A 600 -7.16 -14.78 8.79
C PHE A 600 -8.05 -15.79 9.50
N LEU A 601 -9.15 -16.19 8.85
CA LEU A 601 -10.14 -17.12 9.37
C LEU A 601 -9.98 -18.49 8.70
N GLY A 602 -10.21 -19.57 9.45
CA GLY A 602 -10.15 -20.93 8.92
C GLY A 602 -11.23 -21.20 7.88
N GLU A 603 -12.47 -20.80 8.17
CA GLU A 603 -13.62 -20.94 7.27
C GLU A 603 -14.56 -19.74 7.41
N LYS A 604 -15.67 -19.77 6.65
CA LYS A 604 -16.73 -18.76 6.71
C LYS A 604 -17.29 -18.65 8.14
N LEU A 605 -17.58 -17.42 8.58
CA LEU A 605 -18.30 -17.18 9.85
C LEU A 605 -19.74 -17.72 9.80
N PRO A 606 -20.34 -18.13 10.93
CA PRO A 606 -21.63 -18.82 10.95
C PRO A 606 -22.75 -18.08 10.22
N ASP A 607 -22.81 -16.76 10.38
CA ASP A 607 -23.79 -15.90 9.75
C ASP A 607 -23.27 -14.46 9.57
N TRP A 608 -24.09 -13.65 8.88
CA TRP A 608 -23.83 -12.24 8.66
C TRP A 608 -23.80 -11.44 9.98
N LYS A 609 -24.53 -11.86 11.02
CA LYS A 609 -24.56 -11.17 12.32
C LYS A 609 -23.22 -11.27 13.04
N SER A 610 -22.60 -12.46 12.99
CA SER A 610 -21.27 -12.72 13.53
C SER A 610 -20.22 -11.87 12.84
N ALA A 611 -20.30 -11.74 11.51
CA ALA A 611 -19.42 -10.86 10.74
C ALA A 611 -19.62 -9.38 11.11
N ALA A 612 -20.88 -8.93 11.17
CA ALA A 612 -21.22 -7.55 11.56
C ALA A 612 -20.70 -7.21 12.97
N ALA A 613 -20.93 -8.10 13.94
CA ALA A 613 -20.48 -7.93 15.32
C ALA A 613 -18.96 -7.83 15.42
N LEU A 614 -18.21 -8.66 14.70
CA LEU A 614 -16.75 -8.61 14.69
C LEU A 614 -16.23 -7.32 14.03
N VAL A 615 -16.78 -6.94 12.87
CA VAL A 615 -16.41 -5.71 12.16
C VAL A 615 -16.67 -4.49 13.05
N ARG A 616 -17.84 -4.44 13.70
CA ARG A 616 -18.21 -3.38 14.64
C ARG A 616 -17.26 -3.33 15.83
N LYS A 617 -17.00 -4.48 16.46
CA LYS A 617 -16.11 -4.57 17.63
C LYS A 617 -14.69 -4.12 17.30
N ILE A 618 -14.17 -4.42 16.11
CA ILE A 618 -12.87 -3.90 15.66
C ILE A 618 -12.94 -2.38 15.46
N ALA A 619 -13.94 -1.87 14.72
CA ALA A 619 -14.06 -0.45 14.42
C ALA A 619 -14.20 0.43 15.68
N GLU A 620 -15.03 0.00 16.63
CA GLU A 620 -15.35 0.74 17.86
C GLU A 620 -14.26 0.67 18.93
N ASN A 621 -13.26 -0.22 18.82
CA ASN A 621 -12.27 -0.42 19.88
C ASN A 621 -10.80 -0.30 19.44
N TYR A 622 -10.51 -0.19 18.14
CA TYR A 622 -9.15 -0.07 17.62
C TYR A 622 -9.04 1.11 16.66
N SER A 623 -7.84 1.69 16.56
CA SER A 623 -7.56 2.87 15.74
C SER A 623 -7.04 2.53 14.34
N LEU A 624 -6.76 1.24 14.09
CA LEU A 624 -6.22 0.76 12.84
C LEU A 624 -7.12 1.14 11.66
N PRO A 625 -6.52 1.55 10.54
CA PRO A 625 -7.24 2.22 9.46
C PRO A 625 -7.99 1.26 8.54
N TYR A 626 -7.41 0.07 8.29
CA TYR A 626 -7.97 -0.92 7.37
C TYR A 626 -7.88 -2.30 7.97
N TYR A 627 -8.96 -3.05 7.83
CA TYR A 627 -9.01 -4.44 8.23
C TYR A 627 -9.93 -5.25 7.33
N THR A 628 -9.72 -6.56 7.37
CA THR A 628 -10.43 -7.50 6.50
C THR A 628 -10.73 -8.79 7.23
N LEU A 629 -11.87 -9.41 6.97
CA LEU A 629 -12.11 -10.80 7.32
C LEU A 629 -11.64 -11.68 6.17
N SER A 630 -10.84 -12.70 6.45
CA SER A 630 -10.15 -13.50 5.42
C SER A 630 -10.41 -15.01 5.62
N PRO A 631 -11.65 -15.50 5.42
CA PRO A 631 -11.96 -16.94 5.40
C PRO A 631 -11.26 -17.67 4.26
N THR A 632 -10.94 -18.94 4.49
CA THR A 632 -10.56 -19.88 3.44
C THR A 632 -11.79 -20.65 2.96
N TYR A 633 -11.87 -20.89 1.65
CA TYR A 633 -12.97 -21.65 1.03
C TYR A 633 -12.45 -22.47 -0.15
N SER A 634 -13.20 -23.50 -0.53
CA SER A 634 -12.89 -24.35 -1.67
C SER A 634 -14.00 -24.31 -2.72
N ILE A 635 -13.64 -24.46 -3.99
CA ILE A 635 -14.59 -24.52 -5.11
C ILE A 635 -14.50 -25.90 -5.78
N CYS A 636 -15.64 -26.58 -5.87
CA CYS A 636 -15.82 -27.76 -6.70
C CYS A 636 -16.43 -27.34 -8.05
N GLN A 637 -15.85 -27.80 -9.17
CA GLN A 637 -16.36 -27.46 -10.51
C GLN A 637 -17.81 -27.90 -10.74
N ALA A 638 -18.27 -28.96 -10.06
CA ALA A 638 -19.62 -29.50 -10.21
C ALA A 638 -20.61 -28.99 -9.15
N HIS A 639 -20.13 -28.72 -7.93
CA HIS A 639 -20.98 -28.43 -6.77
C HIS A 639 -20.81 -27.00 -6.20
N GLY A 640 -19.89 -26.21 -6.76
CA GLY A 640 -19.66 -24.83 -6.35
C GLY A 640 -18.92 -24.70 -5.02
N TYR A 641 -19.35 -23.71 -4.22
CA TYR A 641 -18.70 -23.27 -2.99
C TYR A 641 -18.76 -24.33 -1.86
N LEU A 642 -17.63 -24.50 -1.17
CA LEU A 642 -17.45 -25.32 0.02
C LEU A 642 -16.75 -24.49 1.10
N ALA A 643 -17.25 -24.54 2.33
CA ALA A 643 -16.65 -23.84 3.46
C ALA A 643 -15.32 -24.49 3.88
N GLY A 644 -14.31 -23.65 4.14
CA GLY A 644 -12.98 -24.10 4.57
C GLY A 644 -12.12 -24.70 3.45
N GLU A 645 -10.95 -25.21 3.84
CA GLU A 645 -10.05 -25.91 2.93
C GLU A 645 -10.47 -27.40 2.78
N VAL A 646 -11.13 -27.72 1.69
CA VAL A 646 -11.67 -29.07 1.42
C VAL A 646 -11.01 -29.67 0.19
N LYS A 647 -9.95 -30.46 0.35
CA LYS A 647 -9.15 -30.99 -0.80
C LYS A 647 -9.96 -31.78 -1.83
N ASN A 648 -10.91 -32.61 -1.40
CA ASN A 648 -11.77 -33.40 -2.26
C ASN A 648 -13.23 -33.11 -1.93
N CYS A 649 -14.03 -32.83 -2.95
CA CYS A 649 -15.44 -32.49 -2.79
C CYS A 649 -16.21 -33.62 -2.09
N PRO A 650 -16.95 -33.36 -1.00
CA PRO A 650 -17.69 -34.40 -0.28
C PRO A 650 -18.82 -35.02 -1.11
N HIS A 651 -19.32 -34.31 -2.12
CA HIS A 651 -20.41 -34.76 -2.98
C HIS A 651 -19.98 -35.67 -4.15
N CYS A 652 -18.83 -35.43 -4.78
CA CYS A 652 -18.36 -36.22 -5.94
C CYS A 652 -16.95 -36.80 -5.83
N GLY A 653 -16.20 -36.49 -4.79
CA GLY A 653 -14.81 -36.94 -4.62
C GLY A 653 -13.79 -36.26 -5.55
N ALA A 654 -14.21 -35.35 -6.43
CA ALA A 654 -13.30 -34.62 -7.31
C ALA A 654 -12.41 -33.63 -6.53
N PRO A 655 -11.18 -33.35 -6.99
CA PRO A 655 -10.33 -32.34 -6.38
C PRO A 655 -10.98 -30.95 -6.47
N THR A 656 -10.78 -30.13 -5.44
CA THR A 656 -11.28 -28.76 -5.38
C THR A 656 -10.16 -27.74 -5.60
N GLU A 657 -10.54 -26.50 -5.87
CA GLU A 657 -9.64 -25.35 -5.82
C GLU A 657 -9.81 -24.62 -4.49
N SER A 658 -8.79 -24.61 -3.63
CA SER A 658 -8.80 -23.84 -2.38
C SER A 658 -8.34 -22.41 -2.60
N TYR A 659 -9.15 -21.45 -2.17
CA TYR A 659 -8.90 -20.01 -2.25
C TYR A 659 -8.66 -19.44 -0.86
N SER A 660 -7.64 -18.60 -0.75
CA SER A 660 -7.37 -17.83 0.47
C SER A 660 -6.72 -16.49 0.13
N ARG A 661 -6.81 -15.55 1.07
CA ARG A 661 -6.08 -14.29 1.04
C ARG A 661 -4.82 -14.45 1.87
N ILE A 662 -3.65 -14.32 1.25
CA ILE A 662 -2.36 -14.42 1.97
C ILE A 662 -1.76 -13.02 2.20
N THR A 663 -1.73 -12.18 1.17
CA THR A 663 -1.09 -10.84 1.23
C THR A 663 -2.01 -9.66 0.96
N GLY A 664 -3.24 -9.89 0.45
CA GLY A 664 -4.19 -8.81 0.19
C GLY A 664 -5.36 -9.16 -0.73
N TYR A 665 -5.27 -10.20 -1.55
CA TYR A 665 -6.39 -10.60 -2.41
C TYR A 665 -6.51 -12.12 -2.51
N TYR A 666 -7.67 -12.58 -2.96
CA TYR A 666 -8.00 -13.99 -3.05
C TYR A 666 -7.39 -14.64 -4.29
N ARG A 667 -6.66 -15.73 -4.10
CA ARG A 667 -6.17 -16.59 -5.18
C ARG A 667 -6.20 -18.07 -4.79
N PRO A 668 -6.23 -18.97 -5.79
CA PRO A 668 -5.98 -20.37 -5.54
C PRO A 668 -4.63 -20.57 -4.85
N ILE A 669 -4.59 -21.37 -3.79
CA ILE A 669 -3.37 -21.60 -3.00
C ILE A 669 -2.23 -22.11 -3.90
N GLN A 670 -2.54 -22.95 -4.90
CA GLN A 670 -1.56 -23.48 -5.85
C GLN A 670 -0.84 -22.44 -6.74
N ASN A 671 -1.41 -21.24 -6.88
CA ASN A 671 -0.87 -20.19 -7.75
C ASN A 671 0.15 -19.30 -7.04
N TRP A 672 0.21 -19.35 -5.72
CA TRP A 672 1.21 -18.59 -4.96
C TRP A 672 2.61 -19.16 -5.15
N ASN A 673 3.62 -18.29 -4.96
CA ASN A 673 5.01 -18.71 -4.89
C ASN A 673 5.27 -19.58 -3.65
N ASP A 674 6.38 -20.31 -3.66
CA ASP A 674 6.72 -21.26 -2.60
C ASP A 674 6.77 -20.61 -1.22
N GLY A 675 7.30 -19.39 -1.11
CA GLY A 675 7.37 -18.66 0.16
C GLY A 675 6.00 -18.32 0.72
N LYS A 676 5.07 -17.81 -0.09
CA LYS A 676 3.70 -17.52 0.35
C LYS A 676 2.87 -18.77 0.61
N ALA A 677 3.11 -19.83 -0.16
CA ALA A 677 2.51 -21.14 0.13
C ALA A 677 3.03 -21.71 1.47
N GLN A 678 4.29 -21.48 1.82
CA GLN A 678 4.84 -21.87 3.11
C GLN A 678 4.31 -21.00 4.25
N GLU A 679 4.25 -19.67 4.06
CA GLU A 679 3.63 -18.73 5.00
C GLU A 679 2.18 -19.13 5.34
N PHE A 680 1.40 -19.56 4.34
CA PHE A 680 0.04 -20.06 4.57
C PHE A 680 0.02 -21.33 5.44
N LYS A 681 0.96 -22.27 5.24
CA LYS A 681 1.03 -23.52 6.03
C LYS A 681 1.44 -23.28 7.47
N ASP A 682 2.34 -22.34 7.70
CA ASP A 682 2.82 -22.00 9.04
C ASP A 682 1.80 -21.17 9.83
N ARG A 683 0.77 -20.64 9.14
CA ARG A 683 -0.19 -19.71 9.72
C ARG A 683 -1.12 -20.39 10.70
N LYS A 684 -1.23 -19.80 11.89
CA LYS A 684 -2.30 -20.06 12.84
C LYS A 684 -3.46 -19.12 12.52
N VAL A 685 -4.63 -19.69 12.23
CA VAL A 685 -5.85 -18.91 11.97
C VAL A 685 -6.48 -18.45 13.29
N TYR A 686 -7.19 -17.32 13.25
CA TYR A 686 -7.88 -16.81 14.44
C TYR A 686 -9.11 -17.64 14.77
N ASP A 687 -9.27 -17.94 16.05
CA ASP A 687 -10.39 -18.68 16.63
C ASP A 687 -11.33 -17.69 17.31
N ILE A 688 -12.26 -17.14 16.52
CA ILE A 688 -13.14 -16.05 16.95
C ILE A 688 -13.97 -16.42 18.19
N PRO A 689 -14.62 -17.61 18.29
CA PRO A 689 -15.35 -18.02 19.49
C PRO A 689 -14.51 -18.06 20.78
N ASN A 690 -13.22 -18.35 20.69
CA ASN A 690 -12.32 -18.49 21.84
C ASN A 690 -11.39 -17.28 22.06
N SER A 691 -11.57 -16.20 21.30
CA SER A 691 -10.77 -14.97 21.43
C SER A 691 -11.28 -14.09 22.57
N ASN A 692 -10.38 -13.61 23.41
CA ASN A 692 -10.70 -12.86 24.62
C ASN A 692 -10.48 -11.37 24.39
N PHE A 693 -11.55 -10.59 24.45
CA PHE A 693 -11.44 -9.15 24.31
C PHE A 693 -11.05 -8.51 25.65
N HIS A 694 -9.90 -7.84 25.70
CA HIS A 694 -9.36 -7.23 26.91
C HIS A 694 -9.64 -5.72 27.05
N GLY A 695 -10.34 -5.10 26.09
CA GLY A 695 -10.81 -3.72 26.20
C GLY A 695 -9.71 -2.66 26.22
N LYS A 696 -9.04 -2.40 25.08
CA LYS A 696 -8.00 -1.37 24.98
C LYS A 696 -8.57 0.07 24.92
N HIS A 697 -9.77 0.24 24.35
CA HIS A 697 -10.48 1.52 24.24
C HIS A 697 -11.97 1.34 24.54
N ASN A 698 -12.35 1.37 25.82
CA ASN A 698 -13.74 1.20 26.25
C ASN A 698 -14.54 2.48 25.97
N ILE A 699 -15.12 2.61 24.78
CA ILE A 699 -16.11 3.64 24.47
C ILE A 699 -17.49 3.01 24.63
N ASN A 700 -18.24 3.48 25.63
CA ASN A 700 -19.56 3.02 26.06
C ASN A 700 -19.53 1.69 26.81
N GLY A 701 -19.41 1.76 28.15
CA GLY A 701 -19.38 0.64 29.07
C GLY A 701 -20.51 -0.38 28.93
N VAL A 702 -20.39 -1.26 27.93
CA VAL A 702 -21.15 -2.50 27.76
C VAL A 702 -20.14 -3.63 27.89
N ASP A 703 -20.33 -4.44 28.93
CA ASP A 703 -19.47 -5.59 29.22
C ASP A 703 -19.54 -6.58 28.06
N ALA A 704 -18.42 -6.75 27.34
CA ALA A 704 -18.38 -7.44 26.05
C ALA A 704 -18.35 -8.98 26.16
N ASN A 705 -18.58 -9.53 27.36
CA ASN A 705 -18.61 -10.96 27.61
C ASN A 705 -19.97 -11.62 27.32
N GLU A 706 -21.04 -10.86 27.05
CA GLU A 706 -22.38 -11.44 26.82
C GLU A 706 -22.71 -11.75 25.34
N ALA A 707 -21.89 -11.35 24.38
CA ALA A 707 -22.25 -11.48 22.96
C ALA A 707 -22.09 -12.89 22.36
N PHE A 708 -21.60 -13.88 23.12
CA PHE A 708 -21.43 -15.27 22.62
C PHE A 708 -22.26 -16.33 23.35
N ALA A 709 -23.17 -15.94 24.27
CA ALA A 709 -24.02 -16.88 24.98
C ALA A 709 -25.51 -16.62 24.72
N THR A 710 -26.10 -17.48 23.87
CA THR A 710 -27.51 -17.87 23.80
C THR A 710 -28.60 -16.80 23.70
N THR A 711 -29.38 -16.93 22.62
CA THR A 711 -30.72 -16.38 22.38
C THR A 711 -31.65 -16.40 23.60
N GLN A 712 -32.16 -15.23 24.03
CA GLN A 712 -33.53 -15.04 24.50
C GLN A 712 -33.92 -13.56 24.44
N ALA A 713 -35.19 -13.31 24.09
CA ALA A 713 -35.80 -11.99 24.02
C ALA A 713 -36.00 -11.40 25.43
N ASP A 714 -35.66 -10.12 25.65
CA ASP A 714 -36.65 -9.05 25.91
C ASP A 714 -36.02 -7.70 26.26
N GLU A 715 -36.73 -6.66 25.82
CA GLU A 715 -37.03 -5.35 26.44
C GLU A 715 -35.95 -4.46 27.09
N GLY A 716 -35.86 -3.24 26.53
CA GLY A 716 -35.83 -1.96 27.27
C GLY A 716 -34.62 -1.66 28.16
N LEU A 717 -33.68 -0.85 27.65
CA LEU A 717 -32.62 -0.26 28.47
C LEU A 717 -32.91 1.22 28.76
N ASP A 718 -33.18 1.49 30.04
CA ASP A 718 -33.32 2.80 30.67
C ASP A 718 -31.97 3.55 30.73
N VAL A 719 -32.05 4.88 30.55
CA VAL A 719 -30.90 5.80 30.68
C VAL A 719 -30.77 6.26 32.14
N PRO A 720 -29.56 6.32 32.74
CA PRO A 720 -29.40 6.77 34.13
C PRO A 720 -29.76 8.26 34.30
N SER A 721 -30.73 8.53 35.16
CA SER A 721 -31.10 9.88 35.61
C SER A 721 -30.19 10.32 36.77
N PHE A 722 -29.35 11.34 36.56
CA PHE A 722 -28.60 12.00 37.63
C PHE A 722 -29.35 13.25 38.10
N GLY A 723 -29.98 13.16 39.28
CA GLY A 723 -30.66 14.28 39.92
C GLY A 723 -29.71 15.13 40.75
N THR A 724 -29.50 16.38 40.33
CA THR A 724 -29.06 17.47 41.22
C THR A 724 -30.06 18.61 41.09
N ASP A 725 -30.63 19.07 42.21
CA ASP A 725 -31.64 20.14 42.22
C ASP A 725 -31.06 21.51 41.85
N THR A 726 -29.72 21.66 41.86
CA THR A 726 -29.01 22.87 41.41
C THR A 726 -28.04 22.51 40.26
N PRO A 727 -28.04 23.27 39.14
CA PRO A 727 -27.09 23.10 38.04
C PRO A 727 -25.62 23.20 38.46
N LEU A 728 -24.75 22.38 37.89
CA LEU A 728 -23.30 22.40 38.12
C LEU A 728 -22.56 22.97 36.90
N LEU A 729 -21.81 24.05 37.07
CA LEU A 729 -20.94 24.61 36.04
C LEU A 729 -19.50 24.14 36.24
N PHE A 730 -19.04 23.24 35.37
CA PHE A 730 -17.66 22.81 35.31
C PHE A 730 -16.80 23.82 34.55
N THR A 731 -15.69 24.22 35.17
CA THR A 731 -14.73 25.21 34.69
C THR A 731 -13.30 24.76 34.98
N THR A 732 -12.29 25.49 34.51
CA THR A 732 -10.90 25.38 34.98
C THR A 732 -10.33 26.77 35.23
N HIS A 733 -9.30 26.88 36.07
CA HIS A 733 -8.72 28.17 36.46
C HIS A 733 -8.14 28.95 35.26
N ALA A 734 -7.65 28.23 34.26
CA ALA A 734 -7.02 28.80 33.06
C ALA A 734 -8.00 29.07 31.90
N CYS A 735 -9.27 28.69 32.00
CA CYS A 735 -10.22 28.75 30.89
C CYS A 735 -10.74 30.18 30.61
N PRO A 736 -10.40 30.80 29.45
CA PRO A 736 -10.83 32.17 29.13
C PRO A 736 -12.33 32.26 28.83
N ASN A 737 -12.90 31.24 28.18
CA ASN A 737 -14.34 31.18 27.85
C ASN A 737 -15.23 30.97 29.08
N CYS A 738 -14.68 30.41 30.15
CA CYS A 738 -15.44 30.14 31.37
C CYS A 738 -15.78 31.42 32.15
N LYS A 739 -14.92 32.45 32.08
CA LYS A 739 -15.22 33.77 32.67
C LYS A 739 -16.42 34.43 32.00
N ALA A 740 -16.53 34.31 30.67
CA ALA A 740 -17.65 34.85 29.92
C ALA A 740 -18.96 34.12 30.27
N VAL A 741 -18.92 32.79 30.41
CA VAL A 741 -20.09 31.98 30.79
C VAL A 741 -20.57 32.28 32.22
N LYS A 742 -19.65 32.41 33.18
CA LYS A 742 -19.99 32.83 34.56
C LYS A 742 -20.69 34.19 34.57
N GLY A 743 -20.10 35.19 33.90
CA GLY A 743 -20.70 36.51 33.79
C GLY A 743 -22.09 36.50 33.14
N MET A 744 -22.32 35.64 32.14
CA MET A 744 -23.62 35.46 31.52
C MET A 744 -24.65 34.86 32.49
N LEU A 745 -24.31 33.76 33.17
CA LEU A 745 -25.20 33.09 34.12
C LEU A 745 -25.53 34.00 35.31
N ASP A 746 -24.54 34.73 35.84
CA ASP A 746 -24.73 35.69 36.94
C ASP A 746 -25.64 36.85 36.51
N SER A 747 -25.44 37.40 35.30
CA SER A 747 -26.27 38.48 34.77
C SER A 747 -27.72 38.06 34.54
N GLY A 748 -27.94 36.79 34.19
CA GLY A 748 -29.25 36.17 34.05
C GLY A 748 -29.84 35.63 35.35
N LYS A 749 -29.17 35.86 36.50
CA LYS A 749 -29.58 35.40 37.84
C LYS A 749 -29.84 33.89 37.94
N TYR A 750 -29.12 33.07 37.17
CA TYR A 750 -29.20 31.61 37.28
C TYR A 750 -28.51 31.13 38.56
N ALA A 751 -29.18 30.27 39.32
CA ALA A 751 -28.53 29.55 40.41
C ALA A 751 -27.71 28.39 39.82
N TYR A 752 -26.42 28.34 40.13
CA TYR A 752 -25.52 27.25 39.76
C TYR A 752 -24.37 27.14 40.77
N ASP A 753 -23.84 25.94 40.92
CA ASP A 753 -22.62 25.70 41.69
C ASP A 753 -21.43 25.55 40.73
N THR A 754 -20.30 26.17 41.07
CA THR A 754 -19.08 26.09 40.24
C THR A 754 -18.20 24.93 40.69
N VAL A 755 -17.82 24.06 39.77
CA VAL A 755 -16.82 23.00 39.98
C VAL A 755 -15.59 23.29 39.12
N TYR A 756 -14.42 23.35 39.75
CA TYR A 756 -13.14 23.45 39.04
C TYR A 756 -12.64 22.04 38.72
N ALA A 757 -12.74 21.64 37.45
CA ALA A 757 -12.39 20.29 36.99
C ALA A 757 -10.90 19.96 37.16
N ASP A 758 -10.06 20.99 37.25
CA ASP A 758 -8.63 20.89 37.56
C ASP A 758 -8.35 20.64 39.06
N ASP A 759 -9.30 20.95 39.95
CA ASP A 759 -9.18 20.70 41.39
C ASP A 759 -9.91 19.41 41.83
N ASP A 760 -10.98 19.01 41.13
CA ASP A 760 -11.81 17.83 41.43
C ASP A 760 -12.02 16.92 40.20
N ASP A 761 -10.94 16.26 39.79
CA ASP A 761 -10.91 15.33 38.65
C ASP A 761 -11.85 14.12 38.86
N ALA A 762 -12.07 13.70 40.11
CA ALA A 762 -12.99 12.60 40.41
C ALA A 762 -14.44 12.96 40.06
N LEU A 763 -14.89 14.17 40.45
CA LEU A 763 -16.23 14.65 40.13
C LEU A 763 -16.38 14.98 38.63
N ALA A 764 -15.33 15.53 38.00
CA ALA A 764 -15.32 15.77 36.56
C ALA A 764 -15.46 14.46 35.75
N ARG A 765 -14.78 13.39 36.16
CA ARG A 765 -14.93 12.05 35.56
C ARG A 765 -16.30 11.44 35.82
N GLN A 766 -16.85 11.63 37.02
CA GLN A 766 -18.19 11.13 37.36
C GLN A 766 -19.28 11.69 36.44
N TYR A 767 -19.16 12.97 36.05
CA TYR A 767 -20.09 13.61 35.11
C TYR A 767 -19.62 13.55 33.65
N ASP A 768 -18.51 12.84 33.37
CA ASP A 768 -17.92 12.70 32.03
C ASP A 768 -17.68 14.07 31.37
N ILE A 769 -16.98 14.95 32.10
CA ILE A 769 -16.64 16.31 31.69
C ILE A 769 -15.25 16.31 31.05
N ILE A 770 -15.23 16.24 29.72
CA ILE A 770 -14.00 16.25 28.91
C ILE A 770 -13.57 17.66 28.46
N THR A 771 -14.47 18.65 28.54
CA THR A 771 -14.23 20.03 28.10
C THR A 771 -14.94 21.03 28.99
N VAL A 772 -14.38 22.24 29.12
CA VAL A 772 -14.96 23.35 29.90
C VAL A 772 -15.03 24.63 29.05
N PRO A 773 -16.02 25.52 29.26
CA PRO A 773 -17.09 25.44 30.26
C PRO A 773 -18.17 24.42 29.88
N THR A 774 -18.63 23.62 30.85
CA THR A 774 -19.78 22.71 30.66
C THR A 774 -20.76 22.87 31.81
N LEU A 775 -22.03 23.13 31.51
CA LEU A 775 -23.11 23.20 32.50
C LEU A 775 -23.87 21.86 32.52
N VAL A 776 -24.02 21.25 33.69
CA VAL A 776 -24.85 20.07 33.90
C VAL A 776 -26.12 20.50 34.62
N ALA A 777 -27.27 20.36 33.97
CA ALA A 777 -28.56 20.77 34.50
C ALA A 777 -29.66 19.79 34.04
N GLY A 778 -30.53 19.35 34.96
CA GLY A 778 -31.66 18.47 34.64
C GLY A 778 -31.25 17.16 33.94
N GLY A 779 -30.12 16.58 34.35
CA GLY A 779 -29.59 15.35 33.76
C GLY A 779 -28.97 15.50 32.36
N LYS A 780 -28.81 16.73 31.84
CA LYS A 780 -28.21 17.02 30.53
C LYS A 780 -26.93 17.86 30.66
N LYS A 781 -26.01 17.69 29.70
CA LYS A 781 -24.75 18.43 29.59
C LYS A 781 -24.84 19.47 28.46
N PHE A 782 -24.48 20.71 28.77
CA PHE A 782 -24.42 21.82 27.83
C PHE A 782 -22.98 22.31 27.74
N THR A 783 -22.27 21.92 26.69
CA THR A 783 -20.82 22.14 26.53
C THR A 783 -20.54 23.36 25.66
N GLY A 784 -19.72 24.27 26.17
CA GLY A 784 -19.31 25.49 25.48
C GLY A 784 -20.31 26.65 25.58
N VAL A 785 -19.87 27.85 25.20
CA VAL A 785 -20.63 29.10 25.40
C VAL A 785 -21.97 29.09 24.64
N ALA A 786 -22.02 28.49 23.44
CA ALA A 786 -23.21 28.50 22.58
C ALA A 786 -24.35 27.65 23.16
N GLU A 787 -24.06 26.43 23.59
CA GLU A 787 -25.07 25.52 24.17
C GLU A 787 -25.55 26.00 25.54
N ILE A 788 -24.67 26.59 26.35
CA ILE A 788 -25.07 27.19 27.63
C ILE A 788 -25.98 28.42 27.40
N ARG A 789 -25.72 29.22 26.36
CA ARG A 789 -26.61 30.32 25.96
C ARG A 789 -27.98 29.81 25.52
N LYS A 790 -28.00 28.69 24.78
CA LYS A 790 -29.25 28.04 24.34
C LYS A 790 -30.05 27.53 25.54
N TYR A 791 -29.39 26.88 26.51
CA TYR A 791 -30.01 26.46 27.77
C TYR A 791 -30.65 27.64 28.52
N MET A 792 -29.96 28.78 28.62
CA MET A 792 -30.49 29.98 29.26
C MET A 792 -31.72 30.52 28.51
N ALA A 793 -31.67 30.57 27.17
CA ALA A 793 -32.81 31.01 26.37
C ALA A 793 -34.05 30.12 26.52
N GLU A 794 -33.85 28.82 26.71
CA GLU A 794 -34.90 27.82 26.90
C GLU A 794 -35.44 27.77 28.35
N ASN A 795 -34.69 28.30 29.33
CA ASN A 795 -35.04 28.27 30.75
C ASN A 795 -34.91 29.66 31.40
N PRO A 796 -35.70 30.68 31.01
CA PRO A 796 -35.56 32.02 31.55
C PRO A 796 -35.93 32.07 33.04
N GLN A 797 -35.00 32.52 33.90
CA GLN A 797 -35.30 32.83 35.30
C GLN A 797 -35.33 34.35 35.52
N GLY A 798 -36.53 34.93 35.40
CA GLY A 798 -36.81 36.34 35.71
C GLY A 798 -36.64 37.30 34.54
#